data_AF-A0A8B0SP79-F1
#
_entry.id   AF-A0A8B0SP79-F1
#
_cell.length_a   1.000
_cell.length_b   1.000
_cell.length_c   1.000
_cell.angle_alpha   90.00
_cell.angle_beta   90.00
_cell.angle_gamma   90.00
#
_symmetry.space_group_name_H-M   'P 1'
#
loop_
_entity.id
_entity.type
_entity.pdbx_description
1 polymer ?
#
loop_
_entity_poly.entity_id
_entity_poly.type
_entity_poly.pdbx_seq_one_letter_code
_entity_poly.pdbx_strand_id
1 'polypeptide(L)'
;MQAIFEITYLDVSWYNEDTILSIKESSSLLNVEFDDKLQQFLCYTVIYPKADGIRHGQLAFRYLKNNLFSPYIKGADGTKIPLKKITDKDTGKEWWIEANFWIAKDKRWESKTYRTAGKLTVVLQNQICQVNIGSSEFTAKQLNRYLSDFKSDLWELILDEHSYVTGKAKTTQSGGINEETIHLISHIISHSQQILKNPKSELRENQELKPRKTVKPISRTFMEIATKGDSNLLTSRATNPVYNVPENRYILFALERIYKIVRQLLVISQSKKNRFESAIEKLNERYYSFGNTRQIDKNLVRKDLEAIKKSYNIEHINNALNKKLKNLINDKDQFTELNKWYLQITGKTSDGKSYFVGVKRQLNDVWFERVAGERNVFLNLGNEHYQNLLEEGFEYKTDARLDYSTGVSKNDVRWHNYKLIKLKNIEVIRVVNFEKRKNEFIKMRGLAIDLDTKGWIKELSKQELDEQEKEKFSIQNRLKIHESEHKKAEQVYEFLEPKLKKIKVILDQFKQLNIKPSPTFPNSMTFVQNPHYQVIHSGYKALRELTNLSDEDLLLSLEKVDEIGLINMPLLYERWCLLQIIKVLLQNYHYSPSHDWKRKLLKIALTNNRNESLDFTNNNVGRHIKLWYEPKLSNGKTPDFVMDVTCNKKDKSKDLKQRFVMDAKFYSDDILQRRGGISAVIRELYESKDYSEGGKNAVFILHPSQNAIHEKISPQIWADNSYIGELKMFNWDADLRKKNYHKYGAICANPVLRIRYLDEFQRLIGMFLQYGVENNKLDRSQSDDVESINFCIACGSHDLKSIPVTTGNIKASWYECNDCKHFTTYNHCHHCNTRLIKNGDYWSYHSQMPMEPLNIKCPACESLL
;
A
#
# COMPACT_ATOMS: atom_id res chain seq x y z
N MET A 1 12.86 22.04 38.04
CA MET A 1 14.28 22.15 37.62
C MET A 1 14.37 23.07 36.41
N GLN A 2 15.40 23.92 36.26
CA GLN A 2 15.57 24.79 35.09
C GLN A 2 16.48 24.16 34.03
N ALA A 3 16.13 24.30 32.74
CA ALA A 3 16.92 23.80 31.64
C ALA A 3 18.18 24.66 31.43
N ILE A 4 19.34 24.03 31.20
CA ILE A 4 20.61 24.73 30.86
C ILE A 4 20.79 24.94 29.35
N PHE A 5 19.76 24.61 28.57
CA PHE A 5 19.77 24.59 27.12
C PHE A 5 18.44 25.09 26.57
N GLU A 6 18.45 25.47 25.30
CA GLU A 6 17.26 25.77 24.51
C GLU A 6 17.25 24.94 23.23
N ILE A 7 16.06 24.77 22.66
CA ILE A 7 15.82 23.98 21.46
C ILE A 7 15.05 24.83 20.45
N THR A 8 15.51 24.87 19.20
CA THR A 8 14.82 25.57 18.11
C THR A 8 14.99 24.87 16.77
N TYR A 9 14.37 25.43 15.73
CA TYR A 9 14.62 25.08 14.34
C TYR A 9 15.53 26.08 13.65
N LEU A 10 16.49 25.55 12.90
CA LEU A 10 17.40 26.34 12.06
C LEU A 10 17.24 25.96 10.58
N ASP A 11 17.34 26.95 9.71
CA ASP A 11 17.64 26.77 8.29
C ASP A 11 19.10 27.17 8.04
N VAL A 12 19.95 26.19 7.72
CA VAL A 12 21.39 26.43 7.55
C VAL A 12 21.74 26.32 6.08
N SER A 13 22.24 27.42 5.51
CA SER A 13 22.76 27.46 4.15
C SER A 13 24.26 27.15 4.16
N TRP A 14 24.66 26.14 3.39
CA TRP A 14 26.05 25.69 3.33
C TRP A 14 26.65 25.92 1.93
N TYR A 15 27.96 26.20 1.90
CA TYR A 15 28.73 26.20 0.66
C TYR A 15 29.26 24.80 0.32
N ASN A 16 29.79 24.12 1.34
CA ASN A 16 30.30 22.74 1.34
C ASN A 16 30.09 22.12 2.74
N GLU A 17 30.59 20.90 2.97
CA GLU A 17 30.32 20.13 4.19
C GLU A 17 30.78 20.78 5.51
N ASP A 18 31.70 21.75 5.43
CA ASP A 18 32.29 22.43 6.60
C ASP A 18 32.07 23.94 6.62
N THR A 19 31.63 24.54 5.52
CA THR A 19 31.53 26.01 5.38
C THR A 19 30.08 26.46 5.39
N ILE A 20 29.71 27.21 6.43
CA ILE A 20 28.39 27.82 6.60
C ILE A 20 28.36 29.20 5.92
N LEU A 21 27.30 29.45 5.15
CA LEU A 21 27.00 30.74 4.52
C LEU A 21 26.11 31.60 5.41
N SER A 22 25.02 31.04 5.92
CA SER A 22 24.07 31.76 6.78
C SER A 22 23.25 30.79 7.63
N ILE A 23 22.82 31.24 8.81
CA ILE A 23 21.91 30.51 9.70
C ILE A 23 20.65 31.36 9.90
N LYS A 24 19.48 30.77 9.69
CA LYS A 24 18.20 31.42 9.99
C LYS A 24 17.50 30.68 11.13
N GLU A 25 17.28 31.39 12.24
CA GLU A 25 16.57 30.87 13.41
C GLU A 25 15.05 30.94 13.22
N SER A 26 14.34 29.97 13.81
CA SER A 26 12.88 30.00 13.93
C SER A 26 12.48 31.14 14.86
N SER A 27 11.43 31.88 14.49
CA SER A 27 10.83 32.91 15.35
C SER A 27 10.25 32.35 16.65
N SER A 28 9.94 31.05 16.69
CA SER A 28 9.37 30.36 17.84
C SER A 28 10.35 29.32 18.40
N LEU A 29 10.73 29.48 19.67
CA LEU A 29 11.46 28.48 20.45
C LEU A 29 10.55 27.30 20.80
N LEU A 30 11.12 26.09 20.88
CA LEU A 30 10.38 24.92 21.35
C LEU A 30 10.27 24.95 22.88
N ASN A 31 9.07 24.69 23.40
CA ASN A 31 8.85 24.63 24.83
C ASN A 31 9.54 23.40 25.44
N VAL A 32 10.17 23.59 26.60
CA VAL A 32 10.90 22.56 27.35
C VAL A 32 10.38 22.53 28.78
N GLU A 33 9.76 21.42 29.16
CA GLU A 33 9.15 21.22 30.48
C GLU A 33 9.92 20.16 31.26
N PHE A 34 9.92 20.21 32.60
CA PHE A 34 10.56 19.17 33.42
C PHE A 34 9.51 18.19 33.96
N ASP A 35 9.73 16.89 33.78
CA ASP A 35 8.88 15.83 34.33
C ASP A 35 9.49 15.28 35.63
N ASP A 36 8.83 15.55 36.76
CA ASP A 36 9.29 15.14 38.09
C ASP A 36 9.26 13.61 38.30
N LYS A 37 8.40 12.87 37.58
CA LYS A 37 8.31 11.40 37.70
C LYS A 37 9.44 10.70 36.95
N LEU A 38 9.78 11.23 35.77
CA LEU A 38 10.82 10.65 34.90
C LEU A 38 12.20 11.27 35.13
N GLN A 39 12.30 12.34 35.93
CA GLN A 39 13.54 13.07 36.23
C GLN A 39 14.28 13.53 34.95
N GLN A 40 13.52 13.98 33.96
CA GLN A 40 14.04 14.40 32.65
C GLN A 40 13.22 15.55 32.08
N PHE A 41 13.80 16.31 31.16
CA PHE A 41 13.10 17.34 30.40
C PHE A 41 12.31 16.72 29.24
N LEU A 42 11.17 17.30 28.92
CA LEU A 42 10.31 16.93 27.79
C LEU A 42 10.22 18.10 26.83
N CYS A 43 10.34 17.80 25.54
CA CYS A 43 10.10 18.73 24.46
C CYS A 43 9.18 18.06 23.44
N TYR A 44 8.26 18.80 22.83
CA TYR A 44 7.36 18.29 21.81
C TYR A 44 7.60 18.98 20.48
N THR A 45 7.65 18.19 19.42
CA THR A 45 7.90 18.69 18.08
C THR A 45 7.31 17.76 17.02
N VAL A 46 7.46 18.06 15.72
CA VAL A 46 6.86 17.26 14.63
C VAL A 46 7.87 16.93 13.53
N ILE A 47 7.67 15.80 12.83
CA ILE A 47 8.33 15.53 11.55
C ILE A 47 7.92 16.60 10.54
N TYR A 48 8.84 16.99 9.66
CA TYR A 48 8.63 18.10 8.71
C TYR A 48 8.11 19.39 9.37
N PRO A 49 8.83 19.92 10.38
CA PRO A 49 8.37 21.02 11.21
C PRO A 49 8.08 22.29 10.41
N LYS A 50 6.97 22.94 10.80
CA LYS A 50 6.52 24.23 10.27
C LYS A 50 7.06 25.33 11.17
N ALA A 51 8.02 26.10 10.68
CA ALA A 51 8.50 27.31 11.35
C ALA A 51 8.48 28.47 10.35
N ASP A 52 7.87 29.59 10.74
CA ASP A 52 7.76 30.76 9.88
C ASP A 52 9.14 31.25 9.46
N GLY A 53 9.30 31.47 8.16
CA GLY A 53 10.56 31.89 7.57
C GLY A 53 11.60 30.78 7.34
N ILE A 54 11.33 29.52 7.71
CA ILE A 54 12.24 28.38 7.51
C ILE A 54 11.70 27.43 6.43
N ARG A 55 12.51 27.09 5.42
CA ARG A 55 12.18 26.11 4.38
C ARG A 55 12.51 24.69 4.82
N HIS A 56 13.61 24.51 5.55
CA HIS A 56 14.07 23.21 6.07
C HIS A 56 14.43 23.32 7.55
N GLY A 57 13.48 22.99 8.44
CA GLY A 57 13.70 23.06 9.88
C GLY A 57 14.57 21.93 10.40
N GLN A 58 15.85 22.21 10.66
CA GLN A 58 16.75 21.30 11.35
C GLN A 58 16.68 21.55 12.86
N LEU A 59 16.42 20.50 13.64
CA LEU A 59 16.38 20.59 15.11
C LEU A 59 17.79 20.92 15.63
N ALA A 60 17.88 21.99 16.43
CA ALA A 60 19.13 22.50 16.97
C ALA A 60 19.03 22.75 18.48
N PHE A 61 20.15 22.52 19.16
CA PHE A 61 20.29 22.70 20.60
C PHE A 61 21.36 23.74 20.89
N ARG A 62 21.11 24.66 21.83
CA ARG A 62 22.10 25.64 22.28
C ARG A 62 22.19 25.62 23.81
N TYR A 63 23.40 25.69 24.36
CA TYR A 63 23.57 25.90 25.79
C TYR A 63 23.37 27.38 26.13
N LEU A 64 22.68 27.67 27.23
CA LEU A 64 22.46 29.04 27.71
C LEU A 64 23.71 29.65 28.37
N LYS A 65 24.69 28.81 28.74
CA LYS A 65 25.99 29.19 29.28
C LYS A 65 27.09 28.44 28.53
N ASN A 66 28.28 29.03 28.41
CA ASN A 66 29.41 28.38 27.77
C ASN A 66 29.69 27.01 28.40
N ASN A 67 29.69 25.98 27.56
CA ASN A 67 29.84 24.59 27.98
C ASN A 67 30.79 23.88 27.03
N LEU A 68 31.72 23.10 27.59
CA LEU A 68 32.72 22.33 26.83
C LEU A 68 32.22 20.93 26.44
N PHE A 69 31.08 20.50 26.98
CA PHE A 69 30.52 19.18 26.67
C PHE A 69 29.80 19.16 25.32
N SER A 70 30.14 18.17 24.48
CA SER A 70 29.42 17.92 23.23
C SER A 70 28.15 17.11 23.51
N PRO A 71 26.96 17.63 23.21
CA PRO A 71 25.72 16.91 23.37
C PRO A 71 25.63 15.75 22.37
N TYR A 72 24.93 14.69 22.77
CA TYR A 72 24.74 13.51 21.94
C TYR A 72 23.33 12.94 22.06
N ILE A 73 22.89 12.28 21.00
CA ILE A 73 21.67 11.49 20.97
C ILE A 73 22.00 10.09 21.47
N LYS A 74 21.17 9.56 22.38
CA LYS A 74 21.25 8.18 22.87
C LYS A 74 20.34 7.27 22.04
N GLY A 75 20.92 6.32 21.31
CA GLY A 75 20.21 5.28 20.55
C GLY A 75 19.52 4.27 21.46
N ALA A 76 18.53 3.54 20.91
CA ALA A 76 17.78 2.51 21.63
C ALA A 76 18.64 1.30 22.04
N ASP A 77 19.69 1.03 21.28
CA ASP A 77 20.74 0.03 21.52
C ASP A 77 21.85 0.54 22.48
N GLY A 78 21.72 1.77 22.97
CA GLY A 78 22.72 2.43 23.82
C GLY A 78 23.85 3.13 23.06
N THR A 79 23.82 3.16 21.73
CA THR A 79 24.79 3.91 20.91
C THR A 79 24.72 5.42 21.21
N LYS A 80 25.86 6.11 21.07
CA LYS A 80 25.96 7.57 21.24
C LYS A 80 26.23 8.21 19.89
N ILE A 81 25.32 9.07 19.43
CA ILE A 81 25.45 9.80 18.16
C ILE A 81 25.81 11.26 18.51
N PRO A 82 27.04 11.72 18.25
CA PRO A 82 27.44 13.09 18.57
C PRO A 82 26.76 14.11 17.65
N LEU A 83 26.44 15.30 18.18
CA LEU A 83 25.93 16.41 17.38
C LEU A 83 27.08 17.24 16.79
N LYS A 84 26.89 17.81 15.59
CA LYS A 84 27.86 18.72 14.95
C LYS A 84 27.65 20.13 15.47
N LYS A 85 28.74 20.74 15.94
CA LYS A 85 28.78 22.15 16.34
C LYS A 85 28.77 23.03 15.10
N ILE A 86 27.93 24.06 15.11
CA ILE A 86 27.88 25.11 14.10
C ILE A 86 27.87 26.47 14.79
N THR A 87 28.52 27.46 14.18
CA THR A 87 28.60 28.82 14.73
C THR A 87 27.99 29.78 13.73
N ASP A 88 27.04 30.58 14.19
CA ASP A 88 26.50 31.67 13.42
C ASP A 88 27.49 32.84 13.40
N LYS A 89 27.92 33.25 12.21
CA LYS A 89 28.90 34.34 12.05
C LYS A 89 28.29 35.70 12.38
N ASP A 90 26.99 35.85 12.19
CA ASP A 90 26.31 37.13 12.35
C ASP A 90 25.99 37.40 13.82
N THR A 91 25.52 36.37 14.56
CA THR A 91 25.12 36.49 15.97
C THR A 91 26.17 35.99 16.97
N GLY A 92 27.18 35.24 16.52
CA GLY A 92 28.16 34.58 17.38
C GLY A 92 27.62 33.40 18.18
N LYS A 93 26.35 33.00 17.98
CA LYS A 93 25.74 31.88 18.71
C LYS A 93 26.27 30.54 18.23
N GLU A 94 26.50 29.65 19.19
CA GLU A 94 26.90 28.27 18.92
C GLU A 94 25.71 27.32 19.04
N TRP A 95 25.43 26.56 17.98
CA TRP A 95 24.35 25.60 17.90
C TRP A 95 24.89 24.19 17.68
N TRP A 96 24.16 23.19 18.16
CA TRP A 96 24.44 21.78 17.98
C TRP A 96 23.32 21.14 17.17
N ILE A 97 23.65 20.59 16.01
CA ILE A 97 22.70 19.99 15.07
C ILE A 97 23.03 18.53 14.80
N GLU A 98 22.02 17.74 14.44
CA GLU A 98 22.25 16.38 13.96
C GLU A 98 22.69 16.42 12.49
N ALA A 99 23.93 16.00 12.22
CA ALA A 99 24.56 16.02 10.90
C ALA A 99 24.98 14.60 10.49
N ASN A 100 24.03 13.79 10.00
CA ASN A 100 24.28 12.37 9.75
C ASN A 100 24.95 12.10 8.40
N PHE A 101 24.50 12.74 7.33
CA PHE A 101 25.05 12.56 5.99
C PHE A 101 24.91 13.83 5.16
N TRP A 102 25.91 14.09 4.33
CA TRP A 102 25.98 15.25 3.46
C TRP A 102 25.34 14.97 2.09
N ILE A 103 24.45 15.84 1.63
CA ILE A 103 23.86 15.78 0.29
C ILE A 103 24.53 16.84 -0.58
N ALA A 104 25.42 16.41 -1.48
CA ALA A 104 26.17 17.32 -2.35
C ALA A 104 25.28 18.14 -3.30
N LYS A 105 24.20 17.54 -3.83
CA LYS A 105 23.26 18.21 -4.75
C LYS A 105 22.54 19.39 -4.09
N ASP A 106 22.16 19.22 -2.83
CA ASP A 106 21.38 20.20 -2.08
C ASP A 106 22.27 21.07 -1.16
N LYS A 107 23.59 20.80 -1.14
CA LYS A 107 24.59 21.40 -0.25
C LYS A 107 24.08 21.52 1.19
N ARG A 108 23.77 20.39 1.82
CA ARG A 108 23.25 20.36 3.19
C ARG A 108 23.55 19.07 3.94
N TRP A 109 23.54 19.16 5.26
CA TRP A 109 23.48 18.02 6.16
C TRP A 109 22.04 17.58 6.37
N GLU A 110 21.74 16.28 6.19
CA GLU A 110 20.43 15.71 6.51
C GLU A 110 20.43 15.11 7.92
N SER A 111 19.36 15.36 8.66
CA SER A 111 19.13 14.82 10.00
C SER A 111 18.11 13.67 9.93
N LYS A 112 18.33 12.58 10.69
CA LYS A 112 17.32 11.51 10.76
C LYS A 112 16.09 11.99 11.52
N THR A 113 16.28 12.88 12.49
CA THR A 113 15.22 13.44 13.34
C THR A 113 14.15 14.19 12.53
N TYR A 114 14.52 14.81 11.40
CA TYR A 114 13.58 15.50 10.51
C TYR A 114 12.47 14.60 9.92
N ARG A 115 12.76 13.29 9.75
CA ARG A 115 11.85 12.29 9.16
C ARG A 115 11.45 11.16 10.10
N THR A 116 11.89 11.21 11.35
CA THR A 116 11.70 10.15 12.34
C THR A 116 10.72 10.63 13.40
N ALA A 117 9.60 9.92 13.54
CA ALA A 117 8.66 10.17 14.62
C ALA A 117 8.95 9.22 15.80
N GLY A 118 8.65 9.66 17.02
CA GLY A 118 8.89 8.89 18.23
C GLY A 118 9.62 9.69 19.30
N LYS A 119 10.38 8.99 20.16
CA LYS A 119 11.04 9.56 21.34
C LYS A 119 12.55 9.63 21.15
N LEU A 120 13.09 10.81 20.94
CA LEU A 120 14.52 11.06 20.86
C LEU A 120 15.05 11.42 22.27
N THR A 121 16.04 10.69 22.78
CA THR A 121 16.70 11.05 24.03
C THR A 121 18.02 11.77 23.72
N VAL A 122 18.09 13.04 24.10
CA VAL A 122 19.28 13.88 23.97
C VAL A 122 19.89 14.07 25.35
N VAL A 123 21.19 13.82 25.47
CA VAL A 123 21.94 14.03 26.70
C VAL A 123 22.75 15.30 26.58
N LEU A 124 22.45 16.26 27.46
CA LEU A 124 23.07 17.58 27.53
C LEU A 124 23.74 17.71 28.90
N GLN A 125 25.02 17.32 28.97
CA GLN A 125 25.81 17.27 30.20
C GLN A 125 25.17 16.36 31.28
N ASN A 126 24.58 16.93 32.33
CA ASN A 126 23.90 16.21 33.41
C ASN A 126 22.37 16.21 33.26
N GLN A 127 21.83 16.85 32.22
CA GLN A 127 20.40 16.89 31.94
C GLN A 127 20.07 15.95 30.77
N ILE A 128 18.97 15.22 30.90
CA ILE A 128 18.41 14.39 29.84
C ILE A 128 17.16 15.08 29.33
N CYS A 129 17.06 15.26 28.01
CA CYS A 129 15.88 15.77 27.34
C CYS A 129 15.29 14.70 26.42
N GLN A 130 14.03 14.36 26.62
CA GLN A 130 13.25 13.51 25.72
C GLN A 130 12.44 14.41 24.78
N VAL A 131 12.84 14.44 23.51
CA VAL A 131 12.11 15.12 22.44
C VAL A 131 11.11 14.14 21.83
N ASN A 132 9.83 14.43 22.01
CA ASN A 132 8.72 13.69 21.43
C ASN A 132 8.39 14.29 20.07
N ILE A 133 8.72 13.57 19.00
CA ILE A 133 8.53 14.00 17.61
C ILE A 133 7.25 13.34 17.09
N GLY A 134 6.17 14.11 16.98
CA GLY A 134 4.91 13.72 16.35
C GLY A 134 4.92 13.96 14.84
N SER A 135 3.75 14.01 14.21
CA SER A 135 3.56 14.59 12.88
C SER A 135 2.63 15.78 12.98
N SER A 136 2.79 16.76 12.08
CA SER A 136 1.89 17.92 12.01
C SER A 136 0.44 17.52 11.70
N GLU A 137 0.24 16.38 11.04
CA GLU A 137 -1.09 15.86 10.63
C GLU A 137 -1.42 14.51 11.29
N PHE A 138 -0.42 13.75 11.76
CA PHE A 138 -0.66 12.51 12.52
C PHE A 138 -0.35 12.69 14.00
N THR A 139 -1.36 12.42 14.83
CA THR A 139 -1.23 12.33 16.28
C THR A 139 -0.27 11.20 16.68
N ALA A 140 0.37 11.30 17.84
CA ALA A 140 1.18 10.22 18.39
C ALA A 140 0.40 8.88 18.49
N LYS A 141 -0.91 8.95 18.74
CA LYS A 141 -1.81 7.79 18.75
C LYS A 141 -1.93 7.14 17.36
N GLN A 142 -2.07 7.93 16.30
CA GLN A 142 -2.12 7.43 14.92
C GLN A 142 -0.77 6.82 14.52
N LEU A 143 0.36 7.43 14.86
CA LEU A 143 1.68 6.88 14.57
C LEU A 143 1.94 5.55 15.30
N ASN A 144 1.57 5.47 16.58
CA ASN A 144 1.60 4.21 17.32
C ASN A 144 0.68 3.15 16.71
N ARG A 145 -0.42 3.57 16.06
CA ARG A 145 -1.27 2.64 15.31
C ARG A 145 -0.54 2.04 14.13
N TYR A 146 0.16 2.81 13.29
CA TYR A 146 0.99 2.27 12.20
C TYR A 146 2.01 1.24 12.71
N LEU A 147 2.70 1.55 13.80
CA LEU A 147 3.69 0.64 14.38
C LEU A 147 3.06 -0.65 14.90
N SER A 148 1.96 -0.52 15.65
CA SER A 148 1.24 -1.67 16.20
C SER A 148 0.71 -2.57 15.09
N ASP A 149 0.11 -1.98 14.07
CA ASP A 149 -0.42 -2.68 12.88
C ASP A 149 0.71 -3.40 12.14
N PHE A 150 1.84 -2.74 11.87
CA PHE A 150 3.02 -3.36 11.26
C PHE A 150 3.54 -4.56 12.06
N LYS A 151 3.70 -4.43 13.38
CA LYS A 151 4.19 -5.51 14.24
C LYS A 151 3.22 -6.68 14.24
N SER A 152 1.93 -6.42 14.48
CA SER A 152 0.89 -7.45 14.50
C SER A 152 0.78 -8.17 13.15
N ASP A 153 0.88 -7.45 12.05
CA ASP A 153 0.79 -7.99 10.70
C ASP A 153 1.97 -8.87 10.34
N LEU A 154 3.19 -8.47 10.73
CA LEU A 154 4.38 -9.29 10.53
C LEU A 154 4.27 -10.60 11.34
N TRP A 155 3.88 -10.49 12.62
CA TRP A 155 3.66 -11.66 13.47
C TRP A 155 2.58 -12.59 12.90
N GLU A 156 1.46 -12.03 12.42
CA GLU A 156 0.39 -12.80 11.78
C GLU A 156 0.91 -13.55 10.55
N LEU A 157 1.64 -12.87 9.66
CA LEU A 157 2.19 -13.48 8.43
C LEU A 157 3.20 -14.59 8.72
N ILE A 158 4.02 -14.47 9.76
CA ILE A 158 5.02 -15.48 10.10
C ILE A 158 4.39 -16.70 10.79
N LEU A 159 3.37 -16.49 11.64
CA LEU A 159 2.75 -17.55 12.44
C LEU A 159 1.58 -18.27 11.75
N ASP A 160 0.94 -17.66 10.75
CA ASP A 160 -0.25 -18.22 10.09
C ASP A 160 0.09 -18.98 8.80
N GLU A 161 0.11 -20.33 8.84
CA GLU A 161 0.23 -21.18 7.63
C GLU A 161 -1.10 -21.78 7.15
N HIS A 162 -2.13 -21.84 7.99
CA HIS A 162 -3.39 -22.52 7.67
C HIS A 162 -4.25 -21.79 6.63
N SER A 163 -3.88 -20.56 6.25
CA SER A 163 -4.62 -19.80 5.23
C SER A 163 -4.18 -20.11 3.78
N TYR A 164 -3.06 -20.81 3.53
CA TYR A 164 -2.45 -20.85 2.17
C TYR A 164 -1.99 -22.22 1.63
N VAL A 165 -2.23 -23.33 2.35
CA VAL A 165 -1.83 -24.68 1.91
C VAL A 165 -3.05 -25.47 1.42
N THR A 166 -3.29 -25.45 0.10
CA THR A 166 -4.13 -26.43 -0.60
C THR A 166 -3.28 -27.58 -1.16
N GLY A 167 -2.48 -28.22 -0.30
CA GLY A 167 -1.59 -29.34 -0.64
C GLY A 167 -1.86 -30.57 0.23
N LYS A 168 -2.00 -31.72 -0.42
CA LYS A 168 -2.41 -33.03 0.13
C LYS A 168 -1.74 -33.39 1.47
N ALA A 169 -2.55 -33.95 2.38
CA ALA A 169 -2.19 -34.59 3.66
C ALA A 169 -1.90 -33.66 4.86
N LYS A 170 -2.92 -32.92 5.31
CA LYS A 170 -3.36 -32.85 6.72
C LYS A 170 -4.73 -32.16 6.75
N THR A 171 -5.79 -32.97 6.68
CA THR A 171 -7.15 -32.54 7.06
C THR A 171 -7.17 -32.36 8.58
N THR A 172 -6.62 -31.25 9.06
CA THR A 172 -6.93 -30.73 10.40
C THR A 172 -7.76 -29.47 10.23
N GLN A 173 -8.86 -29.43 10.96
CA GLN A 173 -9.92 -28.45 10.89
C GLN A 173 -9.41 -27.02 11.02
N SER A 174 -10.21 -26.11 10.47
CA SER A 174 -9.97 -24.67 10.31
C SER A 174 -9.41 -23.91 11.51
N GLY A 175 -8.57 -22.92 11.23
CA GLY A 175 -8.22 -21.83 12.15
C GLY A 175 -6.96 -22.11 12.99
N GLY A 176 -6.09 -21.11 13.10
CA GLY A 176 -4.89 -21.19 13.94
C GLY A 176 -5.19 -21.63 15.38
N ILE A 177 -4.20 -22.24 16.03
CA ILE A 177 -4.31 -22.85 17.37
C ILE A 177 -5.41 -23.92 17.40
N ASN A 178 -5.05 -25.08 16.85
CA ASN A 178 -5.70 -26.36 17.09
C ASN A 178 -5.90 -26.63 18.59
N GLU A 179 -6.95 -27.40 18.94
CA GLU A 179 -7.23 -27.86 20.32
C GLU A 179 -5.99 -28.50 20.98
N GLU A 180 -5.12 -29.11 20.18
CA GLU A 180 -3.82 -29.64 20.60
C GLU A 180 -2.92 -28.57 21.24
N THR A 181 -2.84 -27.38 20.65
CA THR A 181 -2.05 -26.25 21.18
C THR A 181 -2.67 -25.70 22.47
N ILE A 182 -4.00 -25.65 22.53
CA ILE A 182 -4.78 -25.26 23.72
C ILE A 182 -4.50 -26.22 24.89
N HIS A 183 -4.53 -27.52 24.61
CA HIS A 183 -4.22 -28.57 25.58
C HIS A 183 -2.75 -28.51 26.03
N LEU A 184 -1.83 -28.31 25.09
CA LEU A 184 -0.39 -28.18 25.36
C LEU A 184 -0.08 -27.05 26.33
N ILE A 185 -0.63 -25.85 26.11
CA ILE A 185 -0.44 -24.69 26.99
C ILE A 185 -0.99 -24.98 28.40
N SER A 186 -2.15 -25.65 28.49
CA SER A 186 -2.73 -26.03 29.78
C SER A 186 -1.86 -27.02 30.55
N HIS A 187 -1.30 -28.02 29.85
CA HIS A 187 -0.34 -28.98 30.41
C HIS A 187 0.94 -28.29 30.88
N ILE A 188 1.52 -27.38 30.10
CA ILE A 188 2.71 -26.62 30.50
C ILE A 188 2.44 -25.86 31.81
N ILE A 189 1.29 -25.18 31.91
CA ILE A 189 0.92 -24.41 33.11
C ILE A 189 0.80 -25.32 34.33
N SER A 190 0.08 -26.45 34.23
CA SER A 190 -0.13 -27.35 35.35
C SER A 190 1.19 -27.94 35.85
N HIS A 191 2.06 -28.41 34.95
CA HIS A 191 3.36 -28.96 35.32
C HIS A 191 4.31 -27.89 35.89
N SER A 192 4.27 -26.65 35.37
CA SER A 192 5.04 -25.53 35.93
C SER A 192 4.63 -25.21 37.36
N GLN A 193 3.34 -25.27 37.68
CA GLN A 193 2.84 -25.10 39.04
C GLN A 193 3.32 -26.22 39.97
N GLN A 194 3.41 -27.46 39.48
CA GLN A 194 3.95 -28.58 40.28
C GLN A 194 5.44 -28.40 40.55
N ILE A 195 6.23 -27.92 39.59
CA ILE A 195 7.65 -27.59 39.82
C ILE A 195 7.79 -26.50 40.89
N LEU A 196 6.95 -25.46 40.86
CA LEU A 196 6.99 -24.40 41.88
C LEU A 196 6.65 -24.88 43.30
N LYS A 197 5.85 -25.94 43.45
CA LYS A 197 5.57 -26.52 44.77
C LYS A 197 6.80 -27.22 45.37
N ASN A 198 7.63 -27.83 44.54
CA ASN A 198 8.84 -28.52 44.98
C ASN A 198 10.00 -28.33 43.96
N PRO A 199 10.55 -27.10 43.88
CA PRO A 199 11.60 -26.79 42.92
C PRO A 199 12.90 -27.46 43.33
N LYS A 200 13.71 -27.88 42.34
CA LYS A 200 15.02 -28.46 42.64
C LYS A 200 15.86 -27.43 43.38
N SER A 201 16.49 -27.85 44.48
CA SER A 201 17.39 -27.00 45.24
C SER A 201 18.73 -27.67 45.41
N GLU A 202 19.78 -26.84 45.42
CA GLU A 202 21.10 -27.21 45.87
C GLU A 202 21.26 -26.66 47.30
N LEU A 203 21.61 -27.52 48.25
CA LEU A 203 21.83 -27.08 49.63
C LEU A 203 23.21 -26.42 49.70
N ARG A 204 23.25 -25.10 49.90
CA ARG A 204 24.51 -24.41 50.20
C ARG A 204 24.69 -24.29 51.68
N GLU A 205 25.88 -24.67 52.11
CA GLU A 205 26.29 -24.57 53.48
C GLU A 205 26.58 -23.11 53.84
N ASN A 206 26.03 -22.64 54.96
CA ASN A 206 26.27 -21.33 55.53
C ASN A 206 26.52 -21.45 57.05
N GLN A 207 26.98 -20.36 57.65
CA GLN A 207 27.19 -20.27 59.09
C GLN A 207 26.12 -19.35 59.68
N GLU A 208 25.43 -19.83 60.70
CA GLU A 208 24.35 -19.09 61.38
C GLU A 208 24.44 -19.30 62.88
N LEU A 209 24.05 -18.30 63.67
CA LEU A 209 23.97 -18.41 65.13
C LEU A 209 22.77 -19.28 65.51
N LYS A 210 23.01 -20.38 66.22
CA LYS A 210 21.96 -21.27 66.72
C LYS A 210 22.06 -21.46 68.23
N PRO A 211 20.93 -21.75 68.91
CA PRO A 211 20.94 -22.10 70.32
C PRO A 211 21.89 -23.26 70.57
N ARG A 212 22.69 -23.19 71.64
CA ARG A 212 23.75 -24.17 71.95
C ARG A 212 23.33 -25.65 71.81
N LYS A 213 22.07 -25.98 72.12
CA LYS A 213 21.51 -27.35 72.01
C LYS A 213 21.29 -27.85 70.58
N THR A 214 21.22 -26.96 69.58
CA THR A 214 20.90 -27.28 68.17
C THR A 214 22.07 -26.97 67.22
N VAL A 215 23.23 -26.63 67.77
CA VAL A 215 24.45 -26.28 67.03
C VAL A 215 25.11 -27.52 66.44
N LYS A 216 25.41 -27.45 65.15
CA LYS A 216 26.31 -28.37 64.45
C LYS A 216 27.71 -27.74 64.44
N PRO A 217 28.70 -28.33 65.15
CA PRO A 217 29.97 -27.68 65.42
C PRO A 217 30.85 -27.49 64.17
N ILE A 218 31.52 -26.34 64.11
CA ILE A 218 32.57 -25.97 63.17
C ILE A 218 33.76 -25.38 63.94
N SER A 219 34.92 -25.18 63.30
CA SER A 219 36.12 -24.62 63.94
C SER A 219 35.85 -23.31 64.70
N ARG A 220 34.98 -22.44 64.15
CA ARG A 220 34.55 -21.20 64.78
C ARG A 220 33.70 -21.40 66.04
N THR A 221 32.86 -22.44 66.09
CA THR A 221 32.10 -22.81 67.28
C THR A 221 33.02 -23.13 68.45
N PHE A 222 34.08 -23.91 68.20
CA PHE A 222 35.06 -24.28 69.23
C PHE A 222 35.83 -23.06 69.73
N MET A 223 36.25 -22.17 68.83
CA MET A 223 36.87 -20.90 69.20
C MET A 223 35.95 -20.01 70.04
N GLU A 224 34.66 -19.93 69.69
CA GLU A 224 33.66 -19.14 70.44
C GLU A 224 33.40 -19.69 71.84
N ILE A 225 33.33 -21.03 71.99
CA ILE A 225 33.21 -21.67 73.32
C ILE A 225 34.45 -21.39 74.16
N ALA A 226 35.65 -21.51 73.59
CA ALA A 226 36.92 -21.32 74.32
C ALA A 226 37.20 -19.86 74.73
N THR A 227 36.73 -18.89 73.93
CA THR A 227 37.01 -17.46 74.16
C THR A 227 35.90 -16.71 74.87
N LYS A 228 34.63 -17.08 74.67
CA LYS A 228 33.46 -16.35 75.20
C LYS A 228 32.72 -17.09 76.32
N GLY A 229 33.10 -18.33 76.64
CA GLY A 229 32.47 -19.10 77.71
C GLY A 229 31.01 -19.46 77.40
N ASP A 230 30.10 -19.18 78.33
CA ASP A 230 28.70 -19.68 78.32
C ASP A 230 27.76 -18.83 77.45
N SER A 231 28.00 -18.81 76.14
CA SER A 231 27.12 -18.15 75.18
C SER A 231 25.89 -18.99 74.84
N ASN A 232 24.71 -18.37 74.87
CA ASN A 232 23.43 -19.00 74.51
C ASN A 232 23.30 -19.28 73.01
N LEU A 233 24.03 -18.54 72.17
CA LEU A 233 24.03 -18.65 70.71
C LEU A 233 25.47 -18.88 70.22
N LEU A 234 25.69 -19.95 69.47
CA LEU A 234 27.00 -20.25 68.88
C LEU A 234 26.89 -20.37 67.37
N THR A 235 27.96 -20.03 66.66
CA THR A 235 28.01 -20.20 65.21
C THR A 235 27.91 -21.70 64.88
N SER A 236 26.93 -22.06 64.06
CA SER A 236 26.64 -23.44 63.66
C SER A 236 26.70 -23.57 62.14
N ARG A 237 27.03 -24.78 61.65
CA ARG A 237 26.74 -25.17 60.28
C ARG A 237 25.21 -25.12 60.06
N ALA A 238 24.78 -24.38 59.06
CA ALA A 238 23.42 -24.32 58.56
C ALA A 238 23.43 -24.60 57.04
N THR A 239 22.25 -24.88 56.48
CA THR A 239 22.10 -25.11 55.04
C THR A 239 20.89 -24.34 54.55
N ASN A 240 21.12 -23.46 53.57
CA ASN A 240 20.04 -22.76 52.90
C ASN A 240 19.86 -23.33 51.49
N PRO A 241 18.62 -23.64 51.07
CA PRO A 241 18.37 -24.08 49.71
C PRO A 241 18.61 -22.93 48.73
N VAL A 242 19.38 -23.21 47.68
CA VAL A 242 19.55 -22.33 46.53
C VAL A 242 18.80 -22.94 45.35
N TYR A 243 17.81 -22.22 44.84
CA TYR A 243 16.97 -22.67 43.74
C TYR A 243 17.53 -22.30 42.37
N ASN A 244 18.59 -21.50 42.30
CA ASN A 244 19.22 -21.07 41.04
C ASN A 244 20.13 -22.15 40.41
N VAL A 245 19.58 -23.36 40.23
CA VAL A 245 20.24 -24.54 39.65
C VAL A 245 19.98 -24.65 38.14
N PRO A 246 20.84 -25.31 37.35
CA PRO A 246 20.72 -25.38 35.89
C PRO A 246 19.33 -25.77 35.37
N GLU A 247 18.66 -26.69 36.04
CA GLU A 247 17.31 -27.16 35.70
C GLU A 247 16.28 -26.04 35.79
N ASN A 248 16.22 -25.36 36.93
CA ASN A 248 15.28 -24.27 37.14
C ASN A 248 15.59 -23.07 36.24
N ARG A 249 16.88 -22.82 35.97
CA ARG A 249 17.31 -21.76 35.04
C ARG A 249 16.84 -22.03 33.62
N TYR A 250 16.91 -23.29 33.17
CA TYR A 250 16.40 -23.71 31.88
C TYR A 250 14.86 -23.65 31.81
N ILE A 251 14.16 -24.12 32.85
CA ILE A 251 12.70 -24.02 32.92
C ILE A 251 12.24 -22.56 32.85
N LEU A 252 12.88 -21.66 33.61
CA LEU A 252 12.58 -20.23 33.55
C LEU A 252 12.79 -19.68 32.14
N PHE A 253 13.91 -20.03 31.49
CA PHE A 253 14.16 -19.65 30.09
C PHE A 253 13.06 -20.16 29.14
N ALA A 254 12.69 -21.45 29.20
CA ALA A 254 11.66 -22.03 28.35
C ALA A 254 10.29 -21.37 28.58
N LEU A 255 9.92 -21.13 29.83
CA LEU A 255 8.66 -20.47 30.18
C LEU A 255 8.62 -19.00 29.73
N GLU A 256 9.74 -18.27 29.79
CA GLU A 256 9.81 -16.91 29.24
C GLU A 256 9.59 -16.89 27.72
N ARG A 257 10.13 -17.87 27.00
CA ARG A 257 9.90 -18.02 25.55
C ARG A 257 8.45 -18.40 25.24
N ILE A 258 7.89 -19.37 25.95
CA ILE A 258 6.48 -19.75 25.83
C ILE A 258 5.57 -18.56 26.12
N TYR A 259 5.84 -17.79 27.19
CA TYR A 259 5.09 -16.59 27.52
C TYR A 259 5.07 -15.58 26.37
N LYS A 260 6.22 -15.35 25.72
CA LYS A 260 6.32 -14.45 24.56
C LYS A 260 5.50 -14.95 23.37
N ILE A 261 5.62 -16.24 23.01
CA ILE A 261 4.85 -16.84 21.92
C ILE A 261 3.34 -16.72 22.20
N VAL A 262 2.90 -17.11 23.40
CA VAL A 262 1.48 -17.03 23.81
C VAL A 262 0.99 -15.59 23.83
N ARG A 263 1.81 -14.64 24.28
CA ARG A 263 1.48 -13.21 24.25
C ARG A 263 1.26 -12.73 22.81
N GLN A 264 2.11 -13.14 21.87
CA GLN A 264 1.96 -12.71 20.48
C GLN A 264 0.76 -13.37 19.81
N LEU A 265 0.49 -14.64 20.09
CA LEU A 265 -0.73 -15.30 19.64
C LEU A 265 -1.99 -14.60 20.17
N LEU A 266 -1.97 -14.11 21.41
CA LEU A 266 -3.06 -13.31 21.97
C LEU A 266 -3.21 -11.94 21.26
N VAL A 267 -2.11 -11.27 20.95
CA VAL A 267 -2.13 -10.00 20.20
C VAL A 267 -2.67 -10.21 18.80
N ILE A 268 -2.24 -11.27 18.11
CA ILE A 268 -2.74 -11.64 16.77
C ILE A 268 -4.22 -12.00 16.84
N SER A 269 -4.67 -12.81 17.79
CA SER A 269 -6.07 -13.21 17.88
C SER A 269 -6.97 -12.00 18.14
N GLN A 270 -6.55 -11.07 19.01
CA GLN A 270 -7.25 -9.80 19.19
C GLN A 270 -7.26 -8.96 17.90
N SER A 271 -6.14 -8.89 17.19
CA SER A 271 -6.04 -8.15 15.92
C SER A 271 -6.97 -8.74 14.85
N LYS A 272 -6.96 -10.07 14.68
CA LYS A 272 -7.85 -10.81 13.77
C LYS A 272 -9.32 -10.61 14.13
N LYS A 273 -9.67 -10.69 15.42
CA LYS A 273 -11.01 -10.42 15.92
C LYS A 273 -11.48 -9.03 15.49
N ASN A 274 -10.72 -7.99 15.85
CA ASN A 274 -11.03 -6.60 15.48
C ASN A 274 -11.14 -6.43 13.95
N ARG A 275 -10.29 -7.10 13.17
CA ARG A 275 -10.32 -7.02 11.70
C ARG A 275 -11.60 -7.63 11.13
N PHE A 276 -11.98 -8.83 11.58
CA PHE A 276 -13.21 -9.47 11.13
C PHE A 276 -14.45 -8.72 11.60
N GLU A 277 -14.44 -8.19 12.83
CA GLU A 277 -15.48 -7.30 13.34
C GLU A 277 -15.66 -6.08 12.44
N SER A 278 -14.58 -5.35 12.11
CA SER A 278 -14.64 -4.22 11.17
C SER A 278 -15.06 -4.62 9.75
N ALA A 279 -14.71 -5.83 9.28
CA ALA A 279 -15.18 -6.34 7.99
C ALA A 279 -16.69 -6.65 8.01
N ILE A 280 -17.20 -7.19 9.11
CA ILE A 280 -18.63 -7.44 9.34
C ILE A 280 -19.39 -6.12 9.41
N GLU A 281 -18.94 -5.16 10.21
CA GLU A 281 -19.52 -3.81 10.31
C GLU A 281 -19.65 -3.17 8.93
N LYS A 282 -18.58 -3.20 8.13
CA LYS A 282 -18.56 -2.67 6.76
C LYS A 282 -19.55 -3.35 5.82
N LEU A 283 -19.60 -4.68 5.86
CA LEU A 283 -20.50 -5.45 5.02
C LEU A 283 -21.96 -5.18 5.42
N ASN A 284 -22.24 -5.03 6.71
CA ASN A 284 -23.55 -4.63 7.23
C ASN A 284 -23.91 -3.20 6.81
N GLU A 285 -23.00 -2.22 6.97
CA GLU A 285 -23.20 -0.84 6.50
C GLU A 285 -23.57 -0.83 5.01
N ARG A 286 -22.85 -1.59 4.19
CA ARG A 286 -23.15 -1.70 2.75
C ARG A 286 -24.50 -2.39 2.51
N TYR A 287 -24.79 -3.48 3.21
CA TYR A 287 -26.05 -4.20 3.10
C TYR A 287 -27.25 -3.31 3.42
N TYR A 288 -27.17 -2.52 4.50
CA TYR A 288 -28.22 -1.60 4.93
C TYR A 288 -28.25 -0.29 4.15
N SER A 289 -27.17 0.09 3.47
CA SER A 289 -27.15 1.27 2.59
C SER A 289 -27.98 1.08 1.31
N PHE A 290 -28.32 -0.16 0.97
CA PHE A 290 -29.15 -0.45 -0.18
C PHE A 290 -30.59 0.03 0.04
N GLY A 291 -31.10 0.79 -0.92
CA GLY A 291 -32.45 1.33 -0.90
C GLY A 291 -33.12 1.23 -2.27
N ASN A 292 -34.24 1.92 -2.41
CA ASN A 292 -34.94 2.07 -3.69
C ASN A 292 -34.50 3.34 -4.43
N THR A 293 -33.65 4.15 -3.81
CA THR A 293 -33.15 5.42 -4.33
C THR A 293 -31.64 5.51 -4.23
N ARG A 294 -31.03 6.33 -5.08
CA ARG A 294 -29.59 6.61 -5.10
C ARG A 294 -29.34 8.12 -5.21
N GLN A 295 -28.38 8.61 -4.44
CA GLN A 295 -27.92 9.98 -4.52
C GLN A 295 -26.95 10.13 -5.70
N ILE A 296 -27.21 11.12 -6.54
CA ILE A 296 -26.41 11.42 -7.74
C ILE A 296 -25.46 12.59 -7.47
N ASP A 297 -24.20 12.45 -7.85
CA ASP A 297 -23.21 13.53 -7.72
C ASP A 297 -23.43 14.61 -8.80
N LYS A 298 -23.93 15.76 -8.35
CA LYS A 298 -24.20 16.95 -9.17
C LYS A 298 -22.97 17.45 -9.92
N ASN A 299 -21.79 17.43 -9.29
CA ASN A 299 -20.57 17.97 -9.89
C ASN A 299 -20.07 17.09 -11.03
N LEU A 300 -20.15 15.77 -10.85
CA LEU A 300 -19.82 14.82 -11.91
C LEU A 300 -20.77 14.94 -13.11
N VAL A 301 -22.08 15.07 -12.87
CA VAL A 301 -23.07 15.26 -13.94
C VAL A 301 -22.80 16.55 -14.71
N ARG A 302 -22.49 17.65 -14.02
CA ARG A 302 -22.13 18.93 -14.67
C ARG A 302 -20.89 18.78 -15.54
N LYS A 303 -19.85 18.11 -15.05
CA LYS A 303 -18.61 17.86 -15.79
C LYS A 303 -18.88 17.05 -17.07
N ASP A 304 -19.71 16.01 -16.97
CA ASP A 304 -20.11 15.20 -18.13
C ASP A 304 -20.91 16.03 -19.16
N LEU A 305 -21.87 16.82 -18.70
CA LEU A 305 -22.65 17.70 -19.59
C LEU A 305 -21.76 18.73 -20.30
N GLU A 306 -20.77 19.29 -19.60
CA GLU A 306 -19.79 20.18 -20.21
C GLU A 306 -18.93 19.47 -21.24
N ALA A 307 -18.51 18.23 -20.99
CA ALA A 307 -17.74 17.43 -21.93
C ALA A 307 -18.55 17.15 -23.21
N ILE A 308 -19.82 16.73 -23.07
CA ILE A 308 -20.72 16.51 -24.20
C ILE A 308 -20.93 17.83 -24.97
N LYS A 309 -21.18 18.95 -24.27
CA LYS A 309 -21.35 20.28 -24.88
C LYS A 309 -20.13 20.70 -25.70
N LYS A 310 -18.92 20.49 -25.16
CA LYS A 310 -17.66 20.79 -25.85
C LYS A 310 -17.45 19.90 -27.09
N SER A 311 -17.95 18.67 -27.07
CA SER A 311 -17.76 17.68 -28.15
C SER A 311 -18.49 17.97 -29.47
N TYR A 312 -19.49 18.87 -29.46
CA TYR A 312 -20.21 19.29 -30.67
C TYR A 312 -20.16 20.80 -30.92
N ASN A 313 -19.60 21.59 -30.00
CA ASN A 313 -19.45 23.04 -30.20
C ASN A 313 -18.32 23.31 -31.21
N ILE A 314 -18.71 23.64 -32.44
CA ILE A 314 -17.79 23.90 -33.57
C ILE A 314 -16.78 25.00 -33.24
N GLU A 315 -17.19 26.09 -32.59
CA GLU A 315 -16.30 27.19 -32.23
C GLU A 315 -15.22 26.74 -31.24
N HIS A 316 -15.61 25.96 -30.22
CA HIS A 316 -14.67 25.41 -29.26
C HIS A 316 -13.67 24.44 -29.91
N ILE A 317 -14.16 23.57 -30.79
CA ILE A 317 -13.35 22.61 -31.54
C ILE A 317 -12.35 23.35 -32.45
N ASN A 318 -12.81 24.34 -33.20
CA ASN A 318 -11.97 25.14 -34.09
C ASN A 318 -10.91 25.93 -33.32
N ASN A 319 -11.25 26.48 -32.16
CA ASN A 319 -10.28 27.15 -31.29
C ASN A 319 -9.19 26.20 -30.80
N ALA A 320 -9.53 24.96 -30.42
CA ALA A 320 -8.56 23.95 -30.01
C ALA A 320 -7.70 23.47 -31.18
N LEU A 321 -8.31 23.24 -32.34
CA LEU A 321 -7.65 22.83 -33.57
C LEU A 321 -6.64 23.88 -34.06
N ASN A 322 -7.02 25.17 -34.05
CA ASN A 322 -6.16 26.28 -34.43
C ASN A 322 -4.94 26.41 -33.50
N LYS A 323 -5.11 26.17 -32.21
CA LYS A 323 -3.97 26.11 -31.26
C LYS A 323 -3.01 24.98 -31.61
N LYS A 324 -3.53 23.78 -31.92
CA LYS A 324 -2.70 22.64 -32.34
C LYS A 324 -1.95 22.94 -33.64
N LEU A 325 -2.63 23.54 -34.62
CA LEU A 325 -2.04 23.90 -35.91
C LEU A 325 -0.92 24.93 -35.76
N LYS A 326 -1.12 25.98 -34.95
CA LYS A 326 -0.10 27.01 -34.68
C LYS A 326 1.19 26.43 -34.07
N ASN A 327 1.08 25.37 -33.26
CA ASN A 327 2.27 24.71 -32.70
C ASN A 327 3.05 23.87 -33.74
N LEU A 328 2.45 23.59 -34.90
CA LEU A 328 3.03 22.77 -35.96
C LEU A 328 3.60 23.59 -37.13
N ILE A 329 3.10 24.83 -37.31
CA ILE A 329 3.54 25.73 -38.38
C ILE A 329 4.69 26.60 -37.85
N ASN A 330 5.84 26.62 -38.54
CA ASN A 330 6.92 27.58 -38.28
C ASN A 330 6.66 28.89 -39.04
N ASP A 331 6.89 30.05 -38.41
CA ASP A 331 6.71 31.37 -39.02
C ASP A 331 7.56 31.62 -40.29
N LYS A 332 8.55 30.76 -40.57
CA LYS A 332 9.40 30.80 -41.77
C LYS A 332 8.87 30.02 -42.97
N ASP A 333 7.74 29.31 -42.85
CA ASP A 333 7.16 28.58 -43.97
C ASP A 333 6.58 29.53 -45.02
N GLN A 334 7.28 29.70 -46.14
CA GLN A 334 6.71 30.35 -47.32
C GLN A 334 5.67 29.41 -47.95
N PHE A 335 4.42 29.90 -48.02
CA PHE A 335 3.30 29.20 -48.63
C PHE A 335 3.13 29.66 -50.09
N THR A 336 3.77 28.96 -51.02
CA THR A 336 3.51 29.13 -52.45
C THR A 336 2.42 28.16 -52.89
N GLU A 337 1.29 28.70 -53.34
CA GLU A 337 0.12 28.00 -53.91
C GLU A 337 -0.58 26.98 -52.99
N LEU A 338 -1.56 27.46 -52.22
CA LEU A 338 -2.49 26.64 -51.45
C LEU A 338 -3.87 26.67 -52.09
N ASN A 339 -4.50 25.50 -52.17
CA ASN A 339 -5.87 25.37 -52.66
C ASN A 339 -6.83 25.15 -51.50
N LYS A 340 -8.07 25.61 -51.68
CA LYS A 340 -9.16 25.28 -50.77
C LYS A 340 -9.64 23.86 -51.04
N TRP A 341 -9.65 23.04 -50.01
CA TRP A 341 -10.16 21.68 -50.04
C TRP A 341 -11.15 21.45 -48.92
N TYR A 342 -12.21 20.71 -49.23
CA TYR A 342 -13.14 20.18 -48.26
C TYR A 342 -12.87 18.69 -48.12
N LEU A 343 -12.63 18.24 -46.89
CA LEU A 343 -12.25 16.87 -46.56
C LEU A 343 -13.25 16.28 -45.58
N GLN A 344 -13.89 15.17 -45.93
CA GLN A 344 -14.75 14.40 -45.04
C GLN A 344 -14.01 13.13 -44.61
N ILE A 345 -13.63 13.02 -43.35
CA ILE A 345 -12.90 11.86 -42.84
C ILE A 345 -13.88 10.78 -42.42
N THR A 346 -13.90 9.65 -43.14
CA THR A 346 -14.87 8.57 -42.93
C THR A 346 -14.33 7.38 -42.16
N GLY A 347 -13.00 7.23 -42.08
CA GLY A 347 -12.35 6.19 -41.28
C GLY A 347 -10.84 6.14 -41.49
N LYS A 348 -10.13 5.33 -40.69
CA LYS A 348 -8.69 5.07 -40.89
C LYS A 348 -8.46 3.79 -41.69
N THR A 349 -7.37 3.75 -42.46
CA THR A 349 -6.89 2.51 -43.10
C THR A 349 -6.31 1.55 -42.06
N SER A 350 -6.22 0.26 -42.39
CA SER A 350 -5.75 -0.80 -41.48
C SER A 350 -4.31 -0.62 -41.01
N ASP A 351 -3.48 0.09 -41.77
CA ASP A 351 -2.11 0.48 -41.39
C ASP A 351 -2.05 1.70 -40.47
N GLY A 352 -3.18 2.39 -40.26
CA GLY A 352 -3.30 3.59 -39.42
C GLY A 352 -2.62 4.85 -39.96
N LYS A 353 -1.98 4.78 -41.14
CA LYS A 353 -1.19 5.87 -41.73
C LYS A 353 -1.98 6.77 -42.66
N SER A 354 -3.09 6.27 -43.21
CA SER A 354 -3.97 7.01 -44.12
C SER A 354 -5.41 7.02 -43.62
N TYR A 355 -6.23 7.89 -44.21
CA TYR A 355 -7.65 8.00 -43.93
C TYR A 355 -8.46 7.70 -45.19
N PHE A 356 -9.60 7.04 -45.03
CA PHE A 356 -10.65 7.09 -46.04
C PHE A 356 -11.28 8.48 -46.01
N VAL A 357 -11.40 9.10 -47.18
CA VAL A 357 -11.80 10.50 -47.29
C VAL A 357 -12.78 10.74 -48.44
N GLY A 358 -13.73 11.66 -48.23
CA GLY A 358 -14.45 12.34 -49.30
C GLY A 358 -13.79 13.68 -49.59
N VAL A 359 -13.54 14.01 -50.85
CA VAL A 359 -12.86 15.25 -51.25
C VAL A 359 -13.73 16.08 -52.19
N LYS A 360 -13.76 17.40 -52.00
CA LYS A 360 -14.34 18.35 -52.98
C LYS A 360 -13.65 19.72 -52.92
N ARG A 361 -13.83 20.54 -53.96
CA ARG A 361 -13.19 21.86 -54.09
C ARG A 361 -14.13 23.02 -53.71
N GLN A 362 -15.44 22.85 -53.91
CA GLN A 362 -16.44 23.81 -53.46
C GLN A 362 -17.41 23.16 -52.47
N LEU A 363 -18.04 23.97 -51.62
CA LEU A 363 -18.94 23.48 -50.58
C LEU A 363 -20.17 22.73 -51.15
N ASN A 364 -20.66 23.15 -52.32
CA ASN A 364 -21.87 22.59 -52.93
C ASN A 364 -21.61 21.42 -53.90
N ASP A 365 -20.33 21.05 -54.11
CA ASP A 365 -19.97 19.93 -54.96
C ASP A 365 -20.36 18.59 -54.30
N VAL A 366 -20.62 17.58 -55.14
CA VAL A 366 -20.79 16.19 -54.71
C VAL A 366 -19.45 15.65 -54.18
N TRP A 367 -19.50 14.89 -53.09
CA TRP A 367 -18.31 14.28 -52.49
C TRP A 367 -17.65 13.28 -53.45
N PHE A 368 -16.36 13.44 -53.70
CA PHE A 368 -15.56 12.41 -54.34
C PHE A 368 -15.02 11.46 -53.28
N GLU A 369 -15.77 10.39 -53.02
CA GLU A 369 -15.54 9.45 -51.92
C GLU A 369 -15.52 7.98 -52.36
N ARG A 370 -15.28 7.09 -51.39
CA ARG A 370 -15.25 5.64 -51.58
C ARG A 370 -16.62 5.10 -52.01
N VAL A 371 -16.63 4.26 -53.03
CA VAL A 371 -17.81 3.49 -53.47
C VAL A 371 -17.42 2.01 -53.48
N ALA A 372 -18.14 1.20 -52.71
CA ALA A 372 -17.82 -0.21 -52.54
C ALA A 372 -17.82 -0.95 -53.90
N GLY A 373 -16.77 -1.71 -54.18
CA GLY A 373 -16.62 -2.44 -55.45
C GLY A 373 -16.12 -1.61 -56.63
N GLU A 374 -16.15 -0.27 -56.57
CA GLU A 374 -15.76 0.60 -57.70
C GLU A 374 -14.48 1.40 -57.44
N ARG A 375 -14.45 2.17 -56.34
CA ARG A 375 -13.34 3.08 -56.05
C ARG A 375 -13.07 3.26 -54.57
N ASN A 376 -11.79 3.38 -54.22
CA ASN A 376 -11.34 3.77 -52.89
C ASN A 376 -10.62 5.14 -52.95
N VAL A 377 -10.91 6.02 -52.00
CA VAL A 377 -10.31 7.34 -51.90
C VAL A 377 -9.60 7.48 -50.55
N PHE A 378 -8.32 7.82 -50.60
CA PHE A 378 -7.42 7.88 -49.46
C PHE A 378 -6.81 9.27 -49.31
N LEU A 379 -6.63 9.69 -48.06
CA LEU A 379 -5.80 10.81 -47.65
C LEU A 379 -4.57 10.26 -46.95
N ASN A 380 -3.40 10.44 -47.55
CA ASN A 380 -2.12 10.10 -46.94
C ASN A 380 -1.48 11.36 -46.35
N LEU A 381 -0.99 11.28 -45.11
CA LEU A 381 -0.34 12.40 -44.45
C LEU A 381 1.14 12.42 -44.85
N GLY A 382 1.56 13.41 -45.64
CA GLY A 382 2.96 13.56 -46.03
C GLY A 382 3.89 13.88 -44.85
N ASN A 383 3.33 14.27 -43.70
CA ASN A 383 4.02 14.49 -42.44
C ASN A 383 3.19 13.88 -41.30
N GLU A 384 3.82 13.01 -40.49
CA GLU A 384 3.18 12.34 -39.35
C GLU A 384 2.64 13.33 -38.30
N HIS A 385 3.20 14.54 -38.22
CA HIS A 385 2.74 15.57 -37.29
C HIS A 385 1.27 16.01 -37.52
N TYR A 386 0.73 15.84 -38.73
CA TYR A 386 -0.68 16.18 -39.02
C TYR A 386 -1.68 15.11 -38.53
N GLN A 387 -1.22 13.94 -38.08
CA GLN A 387 -2.09 12.81 -37.70
C GLN A 387 -3.02 13.12 -36.52
N ASN A 388 -2.64 14.08 -35.68
CA ASN A 388 -3.42 14.50 -34.50
C ASN A 388 -4.40 15.65 -34.78
N LEU A 389 -4.49 16.14 -36.03
CA LEU A 389 -5.40 17.21 -36.43
C LEU A 389 -6.73 16.68 -37.01
N LEU A 390 -6.71 15.49 -37.62
CA LEU A 390 -7.86 14.91 -38.30
C LEU A 390 -8.49 13.77 -37.50
N GLU A 391 -9.78 13.89 -37.27
CA GLU A 391 -10.61 12.94 -36.53
C GLU A 391 -11.67 12.32 -37.45
N GLU A 392 -12.00 11.05 -37.19
CA GLU A 392 -13.04 10.34 -37.93
C GLU A 392 -14.42 10.93 -37.65
N GLY A 393 -15.23 11.07 -38.71
CA GLY A 393 -16.54 11.68 -38.63
C GLY A 393 -16.50 13.20 -38.57
N PHE A 394 -15.47 13.84 -39.11
CA PHE A 394 -15.39 15.30 -39.21
C PHE A 394 -15.26 15.74 -40.66
N GLU A 395 -15.91 16.86 -40.98
CA GLU A 395 -15.77 17.57 -42.24
C GLU A 395 -14.98 18.85 -42.03
N TYR A 396 -13.90 18.99 -42.78
CA TYR A 396 -12.95 20.07 -42.65
C TYR A 396 -12.94 20.94 -43.90
N LYS A 397 -12.79 22.25 -43.70
CA LYS A 397 -12.31 23.22 -44.67
C LYS A 397 -10.82 23.39 -44.46
N THR A 398 -10.03 23.23 -45.51
CA THR A 398 -8.57 23.35 -45.41
C THR A 398 -8.02 24.25 -46.50
N ASP A 399 -6.99 25.02 -46.15
CA ASP A 399 -6.11 25.69 -47.12
C ASP A 399 -4.82 24.87 -47.18
N ALA A 400 -4.74 23.98 -48.17
CA ALA A 400 -3.73 22.92 -48.21
C ALA A 400 -3.18 22.66 -49.62
N ARG A 401 -1.96 22.14 -49.69
CA ARG A 401 -1.38 21.53 -50.89
C ARG A 401 -1.52 20.01 -50.82
N LEU A 402 -2.33 19.46 -51.72
CA LEU A 402 -2.55 18.03 -51.88
C LEU A 402 -1.96 17.56 -53.22
N ASP A 403 -1.10 16.56 -53.20
CA ASP A 403 -0.65 15.87 -54.41
C ASP A 403 -1.56 14.68 -54.69
N TYR A 404 -1.99 14.51 -55.93
CA TYR A 404 -2.94 13.48 -56.33
C TYR A 404 -2.25 12.37 -57.12
N SER A 405 -2.55 11.12 -56.78
CA SER A 405 -2.12 9.93 -57.50
C SER A 405 -3.26 8.93 -57.62
N THR A 406 -3.27 8.12 -58.68
CA THR A 406 -4.32 7.13 -58.91
C THR A 406 -3.76 5.87 -59.56
N GLY A 407 -4.44 4.75 -59.39
CA GLY A 407 -4.12 3.48 -60.03
C GLY A 407 -5.24 2.46 -59.84
N VAL A 408 -4.96 1.20 -60.19
CA VAL A 408 -5.91 0.08 -60.06
C VAL A 408 -5.32 -0.94 -59.09
N SER A 409 -6.16 -1.46 -58.18
CA SER A 409 -5.76 -2.51 -57.22
C SER A 409 -5.88 -3.91 -57.84
N LYS A 410 -5.36 -4.94 -57.16
CA LYS A 410 -5.41 -6.33 -57.64
C LYS A 410 -6.84 -6.87 -57.88
N ASN A 411 -7.86 -6.23 -57.31
CA ASN A 411 -9.27 -6.62 -57.46
C ASN A 411 -10.02 -5.72 -58.47
N ASP A 412 -9.31 -5.06 -59.39
CA ASP A 412 -9.84 -4.14 -60.40
C ASP A 412 -10.55 -2.87 -59.85
N VAL A 413 -10.48 -2.65 -58.54
CA VAL A 413 -11.00 -1.45 -57.88
C VAL A 413 -10.01 -0.29 -58.07
N ARG A 414 -10.47 0.86 -58.58
CA ARG A 414 -9.65 2.06 -58.72
C ARG A 414 -9.32 2.66 -57.36
N TRP A 415 -8.08 3.10 -57.17
CA TRP A 415 -7.70 3.85 -55.97
C TRP A 415 -7.27 5.26 -56.34
N HIS A 416 -7.61 6.20 -55.46
CA HIS A 416 -7.28 7.62 -55.54
C HIS A 416 -6.61 8.00 -54.22
N ASN A 417 -5.42 8.57 -54.28
CA ASN A 417 -4.64 8.93 -53.11
C ASN A 417 -4.26 10.41 -53.17
N TYR A 418 -4.76 11.17 -52.21
CA TYR A 418 -4.42 12.56 -51.96
C TYR A 418 -3.38 12.62 -50.85
N LYS A 419 -2.17 13.11 -51.14
CA LYS A 419 -1.10 13.27 -50.16
C LYS A 419 -1.07 14.71 -49.64
N LEU A 420 -1.31 14.90 -48.34
CA LEU A 420 -1.22 16.20 -47.67
C LEU A 420 0.23 16.61 -47.46
N ILE A 421 0.69 17.63 -48.20
CA ILE A 421 2.08 18.11 -48.14
C ILE A 421 2.22 19.29 -47.17
N LYS A 422 1.38 20.31 -47.33
CA LYS A 422 1.36 21.50 -46.47
C LYS A 422 -0.07 21.87 -46.11
N LEU A 423 -0.26 22.34 -44.87
CA LEU A 423 -1.52 22.79 -44.31
C LEU A 423 -1.33 24.15 -43.65
N LYS A 424 -2.03 25.20 -44.11
CA LYS A 424 -1.98 26.54 -43.51
C LYS A 424 -3.13 26.82 -42.57
N ASN A 425 -4.32 26.35 -42.93
CA ASN A 425 -5.53 26.56 -42.17
C ASN A 425 -6.38 25.29 -42.22
N ILE A 426 -7.04 25.00 -41.11
CA ILE A 426 -7.99 23.91 -40.99
C ILE A 426 -9.14 24.38 -40.10
N GLU A 427 -10.37 24.12 -40.53
CA GLU A 427 -11.59 24.50 -39.81
C GLU A 427 -12.59 23.36 -39.93
N VAL A 428 -13.13 22.90 -38.81
CA VAL A 428 -14.28 21.99 -38.78
C VAL A 428 -15.52 22.76 -39.19
N ILE A 429 -16.18 22.29 -40.25
CA ILE A 429 -17.44 22.84 -40.76
C ILE A 429 -18.62 22.04 -40.21
N ARG A 430 -18.45 20.72 -40.13
CA ARG A 430 -19.48 19.80 -39.68
C ARG A 430 -18.86 18.63 -38.93
N VAL A 431 -19.57 18.15 -37.92
CA VAL A 431 -19.26 16.91 -37.22
C VAL A 431 -20.34 15.90 -37.62
N VAL A 432 -19.94 14.75 -38.17
CA VAL A 432 -20.83 13.61 -38.42
C VAL A 432 -21.42 13.18 -37.08
N ASN A 433 -22.72 12.87 -37.04
CA ASN A 433 -23.48 12.66 -35.81
C ASN A 433 -23.60 13.90 -34.89
N PHE A 434 -23.38 15.12 -35.39
CA PHE A 434 -23.63 16.36 -34.65
C PHE A 434 -25.03 16.38 -34.02
N GLU A 435 -26.07 16.06 -34.81
CA GLU A 435 -27.44 16.03 -34.30
C GLU A 435 -27.62 14.99 -33.21
N LYS A 436 -26.99 13.80 -33.34
CA LYS A 436 -27.01 12.77 -32.30
C LYS A 436 -26.39 13.28 -31.00
N ARG A 437 -25.19 13.89 -31.04
CA ARG A 437 -24.51 14.46 -29.86
C ARG A 437 -25.29 15.61 -29.24
N LYS A 438 -25.88 16.48 -30.06
CA LYS A 438 -26.73 17.59 -29.61
C LYS A 438 -28.00 17.07 -28.94
N ASN A 439 -28.64 16.07 -29.54
CA ASN A 439 -29.84 15.43 -28.98
C ASN A 439 -29.53 14.68 -27.68
N GLU A 440 -28.37 14.02 -27.59
CA GLU A 440 -27.87 13.41 -26.36
C GLU A 440 -27.64 14.45 -25.27
N PHE A 441 -27.01 15.59 -25.58
CA PHE A 441 -26.87 16.70 -24.63
C PHE A 441 -28.23 17.21 -24.14
N ILE A 442 -29.19 17.42 -25.04
CA ILE A 442 -30.54 17.88 -24.69
C ILE A 442 -31.23 16.87 -23.77
N LYS A 443 -31.16 15.57 -24.11
CA LYS A 443 -31.70 14.48 -23.31
C LYS A 443 -31.08 14.46 -21.91
N MET A 444 -29.75 14.44 -21.82
CA MET A 444 -29.01 14.37 -20.55
C MET A 444 -29.21 15.62 -19.70
N ARG A 445 -29.32 16.81 -20.33
CA ARG A 445 -29.65 18.06 -19.64
C ARG A 445 -31.08 18.03 -19.09
N GLY A 446 -32.04 17.50 -19.84
CA GLY A 446 -33.41 17.31 -19.37
C GLY A 446 -33.47 16.44 -18.12
N LEU A 447 -32.77 15.29 -18.15
CA LEU A 447 -32.64 14.40 -16.98
C LEU A 447 -31.98 15.10 -15.79
N ALA A 448 -30.92 15.88 -16.02
CA ALA A 448 -30.25 16.62 -14.95
C ALA A 448 -31.15 17.71 -14.33
N ILE A 449 -32.01 18.37 -15.11
CA ILE A 449 -32.99 19.34 -14.61
C ILE A 449 -34.05 18.62 -13.75
N ASP A 450 -34.58 17.50 -14.21
CA ASP A 450 -35.52 16.68 -13.43
C ASP A 450 -34.90 16.24 -12.09
N LEU A 451 -33.66 15.75 -12.11
CA LEU A 451 -32.91 15.39 -10.91
C LEU A 451 -32.69 16.60 -9.98
N ASP A 452 -32.38 17.78 -10.51
CA ASP A 452 -32.21 18.99 -9.69
C ASP A 452 -33.50 19.37 -8.96
N THR A 453 -34.67 19.20 -9.60
CA THR A 453 -35.97 19.41 -8.94
C THR A 453 -36.28 18.39 -7.85
N LYS A 454 -35.71 17.18 -7.95
CA LYS A 454 -35.83 16.07 -6.99
C LYS A 454 -34.68 16.01 -5.97
N GLY A 455 -33.87 17.07 -5.87
CA GLY A 455 -32.76 17.11 -4.91
C GLY A 455 -31.62 16.14 -5.21
N TRP A 456 -31.42 15.76 -6.48
CA TRP A 456 -30.41 14.79 -6.95
C TRP A 456 -30.61 13.37 -6.44
N ILE A 457 -31.86 13.00 -6.17
CA ILE A 457 -32.25 11.65 -5.78
C ILE A 457 -32.93 10.98 -6.98
N LYS A 458 -32.40 9.81 -7.38
CA LYS A 458 -32.91 8.99 -8.47
C LYS A 458 -33.54 7.72 -7.91
N GLU A 459 -34.72 7.35 -8.38
CA GLU A 459 -35.29 6.01 -8.14
C GLU A 459 -34.57 4.96 -8.98
N LEU A 460 -34.28 3.81 -8.37
CA LEU A 460 -33.62 2.71 -9.05
C LEU A 460 -34.55 2.05 -10.06
N SER A 461 -34.02 1.81 -11.26
CA SER A 461 -34.64 0.97 -12.27
C SER A 461 -34.68 -0.49 -11.82
N LYS A 462 -35.55 -1.29 -12.46
CA LYS A 462 -35.64 -2.74 -12.20
C LYS A 462 -34.29 -3.45 -12.35
N GLN A 463 -33.49 -3.07 -13.35
CA GLN A 463 -32.16 -3.65 -13.57
C GLN A 463 -31.17 -3.27 -12.46
N GLU A 464 -31.24 -2.03 -11.96
CA GLU A 464 -30.43 -1.58 -10.82
C GLU A 464 -30.81 -2.34 -9.54
N LEU A 465 -32.11 -2.59 -9.33
CA LEU A 465 -32.59 -3.42 -8.22
C LEU A 465 -32.13 -4.87 -8.35
N ASP A 466 -32.20 -5.46 -9.54
CA ASP A 466 -31.73 -6.83 -9.78
C ASP A 466 -30.22 -6.99 -9.52
N GLU A 467 -29.40 -5.99 -9.89
CA GLU A 467 -27.96 -5.99 -9.59
C GLU A 467 -27.71 -5.80 -8.08
N GLN A 468 -28.47 -4.93 -7.43
CA GLN A 468 -28.43 -4.74 -5.99
C GLN A 468 -28.77 -6.04 -5.23
N GLU A 469 -29.75 -6.82 -5.67
CA GLU A 469 -30.09 -8.10 -5.05
C GLU A 469 -28.97 -9.15 -5.21
N LYS A 470 -28.31 -9.20 -6.37
CA LYS A 470 -27.09 -10.03 -6.54
C LYS A 470 -25.98 -9.62 -5.59
N GLU A 471 -25.81 -8.31 -5.42
CA GLU A 471 -24.80 -7.76 -4.52
C GLU A 471 -25.11 -8.08 -3.04
N LYS A 472 -26.38 -7.94 -2.63
CA LYS A 472 -26.86 -8.35 -1.30
C LYS A 472 -26.58 -9.83 -1.03
N PHE A 473 -26.86 -10.70 -1.99
CA PHE A 473 -26.60 -12.14 -1.82
C PHE A 473 -25.10 -12.44 -1.65
N SER A 474 -24.24 -11.77 -2.44
CA SER A 474 -22.79 -11.88 -2.28
C SER A 474 -22.32 -11.38 -0.90
N ILE A 475 -22.87 -10.26 -0.43
CA ILE A 475 -22.55 -9.70 0.90
C ILE A 475 -22.98 -10.66 2.01
N GLN A 476 -24.19 -11.23 1.96
CA GLN A 476 -24.68 -12.17 2.96
C GLN A 476 -23.78 -13.41 3.07
N ASN A 477 -23.31 -13.96 1.95
CA ASN A 477 -22.39 -15.10 1.99
C ASN A 477 -21.03 -14.72 2.58
N ARG A 478 -20.51 -13.53 2.25
CA ARG A 478 -19.27 -13.02 2.87
C ARG A 478 -19.43 -12.75 4.37
N LEU A 479 -20.58 -12.24 4.81
CA LEU A 479 -20.90 -12.05 6.23
C LEU A 479 -20.80 -13.38 6.97
N LYS A 480 -21.47 -14.44 6.47
CA LYS A 480 -21.39 -15.78 7.08
C LYS A 480 -19.97 -16.30 7.22
N ILE A 481 -19.12 -16.08 6.20
CA ILE A 481 -17.71 -16.47 6.23
C ILE A 481 -16.97 -15.68 7.31
N HIS A 482 -17.09 -14.35 7.32
CA HIS A 482 -16.40 -13.50 8.28
C HIS A 482 -16.88 -13.70 9.72
N GLU A 483 -18.16 -13.96 9.96
CA GLU A 483 -18.72 -14.30 11.28
C GLU A 483 -18.15 -15.63 11.81
N SER A 484 -18.01 -16.63 10.93
CA SER A 484 -17.38 -17.91 11.27
C SER A 484 -15.91 -17.73 11.66
N GLU A 485 -15.15 -16.97 10.88
CA GLU A 485 -13.74 -16.68 11.18
C GLU A 485 -13.56 -15.78 12.41
N HIS A 486 -14.46 -14.81 12.63
CA HIS A 486 -14.51 -14.00 13.84
C HIS A 486 -14.66 -14.88 15.09
N LYS A 487 -15.65 -15.78 15.09
CA LYS A 487 -15.91 -16.69 16.21
C LYS A 487 -14.71 -17.57 16.55
N LYS A 488 -14.00 -18.08 15.53
CA LYS A 488 -12.75 -18.85 15.73
C LYS A 488 -11.67 -17.99 16.39
N ALA A 489 -11.45 -16.77 15.90
CA ALA A 489 -10.45 -15.86 16.46
C ALA A 489 -10.78 -15.45 17.91
N GLU A 490 -12.06 -15.24 18.20
CA GLU A 490 -12.58 -14.90 19.53
C GLU A 490 -12.38 -16.05 20.53
N GLN A 491 -12.74 -17.29 20.16
CA GLN A 491 -12.51 -18.47 21.00
C GLN A 491 -11.03 -18.64 21.39
N VAL A 492 -10.12 -18.42 20.44
CA VAL A 492 -8.68 -18.44 20.69
C VAL A 492 -8.27 -17.35 21.68
N TYR A 493 -8.77 -16.12 21.49
CA TYR A 493 -8.48 -15.00 22.39
C TYR A 493 -8.94 -15.27 23.83
N GLU A 494 -10.21 -15.66 24.00
CA GLU A 494 -10.82 -15.95 25.30
C GLU A 494 -10.11 -17.08 26.04
N PHE A 495 -9.60 -18.07 25.31
CA PHE A 495 -8.82 -19.15 25.90
C PHE A 495 -7.42 -18.69 26.36
N LEU A 496 -6.70 -17.93 25.52
CA LEU A 496 -5.30 -17.57 25.78
C LEU A 496 -5.16 -16.47 26.84
N GLU A 497 -6.06 -15.50 26.91
CA GLU A 497 -5.97 -14.36 27.83
C GLU A 497 -5.79 -14.79 29.32
N PRO A 498 -6.63 -15.67 29.89
CA PRO A 498 -6.47 -16.10 31.28
C PRO A 498 -5.21 -16.97 31.47
N LYS A 499 -4.80 -17.73 30.46
CA LYS A 499 -3.61 -18.60 30.52
C LYS A 499 -2.33 -17.77 30.54
N LEU A 500 -2.27 -16.69 29.75
CA LEU A 500 -1.15 -15.76 29.75
C LEU A 500 -0.96 -15.09 31.12
N LYS A 501 -2.05 -14.68 31.78
CA LYS A 501 -2.01 -14.15 33.15
C LYS A 501 -1.42 -15.18 34.14
N LYS A 502 -1.82 -16.45 34.04
CA LYS A 502 -1.27 -17.54 34.88
C LYS A 502 0.22 -17.78 34.63
N ILE A 503 0.67 -17.81 33.37
CA ILE A 503 2.10 -17.97 33.05
C ILE A 503 2.91 -16.81 33.62
N LYS A 504 2.40 -15.58 33.55
CA LYS A 504 3.06 -14.41 34.14
C LYS A 504 3.27 -14.57 35.65
N VAL A 505 2.23 -14.98 36.38
CA VAL A 505 2.33 -15.25 37.83
C VAL A 505 3.39 -16.31 38.15
N ILE A 506 3.43 -17.40 37.37
CA ILE A 506 4.44 -18.46 37.51
C ILE A 506 5.85 -17.89 37.29
N LEU A 507 6.05 -17.10 36.24
CA LEU A 507 7.34 -16.46 35.97
C LEU A 507 7.79 -15.53 37.10
N ASP A 508 6.87 -14.73 37.65
CA ASP A 508 7.16 -13.83 38.76
C ASP A 508 7.54 -14.61 40.02
N GLN A 509 6.89 -15.76 40.29
CA GLN A 509 7.23 -16.67 41.39
C GLN A 509 8.63 -17.31 41.23
N PHE A 510 9.00 -17.76 40.03
CA PHE A 510 10.37 -18.24 39.76
C PHE A 510 11.42 -17.13 39.99
N LYS A 511 11.10 -15.88 39.61
CA LYS A 511 12.00 -14.73 39.81
C LYS A 511 12.14 -14.36 41.28
N GLN A 512 11.07 -14.46 42.08
CA GLN A 512 11.11 -14.27 43.54
C GLN A 512 12.03 -15.28 44.25
N LEU A 513 12.22 -16.48 43.68
CA LEU A 513 13.18 -17.48 44.16
C LEU A 513 14.65 -17.18 43.75
N ASN A 514 14.94 -15.99 43.21
CA ASN A 514 16.27 -15.57 42.73
C ASN A 514 16.87 -16.44 41.61
N ILE A 515 16.02 -17.04 40.77
CA ILE A 515 16.43 -17.89 39.64
C ILE A 515 16.70 -17.00 38.43
N LYS A 516 17.82 -17.26 37.71
CA LYS A 516 18.21 -16.50 36.51
C LYS A 516 18.09 -17.37 35.25
N PRO A 517 17.41 -16.92 34.17
CA PRO A 517 17.21 -17.73 32.98
C PRO A 517 18.54 -18.15 32.34
N SER A 518 18.58 -19.35 31.75
CA SER A 518 19.73 -19.86 30.99
C SER A 518 19.25 -20.74 29.83
N PRO A 519 19.72 -20.51 28.59
CA PRO A 519 19.34 -21.36 27.44
C PRO A 519 20.01 -22.74 27.47
N THR A 520 21.04 -22.93 28.30
CA THR A 520 21.81 -24.18 28.38
C THR A 520 20.93 -25.33 28.86
N PHE A 521 20.79 -26.38 28.03
CA PHE A 521 20.04 -27.57 28.38
C PHE A 521 20.76 -28.36 29.50
N PRO A 522 20.06 -28.72 30.59
CA PRO A 522 20.66 -29.44 31.72
C PRO A 522 20.71 -30.96 31.47
N ASN A 523 21.92 -31.53 31.43
CA ASN A 523 22.15 -32.98 31.27
C ASN A 523 22.06 -33.77 32.58
N SER A 524 21.21 -33.37 33.53
CA SER A 524 21.13 -34.05 34.84
C SER A 524 20.10 -35.18 34.86
N MET A 525 20.37 -36.22 35.64
CA MET A 525 19.41 -37.32 35.86
C MET A 525 18.10 -36.82 36.48
N THR A 526 18.15 -35.77 37.31
CA THR A 526 16.94 -35.17 37.89
C THR A 526 16.05 -34.55 36.81
N PHE A 527 16.62 -33.93 35.80
CA PHE A 527 15.86 -33.35 34.70
C PHE A 527 15.26 -34.43 33.80
N VAL A 528 16.01 -35.50 33.52
CA VAL A 528 15.57 -36.62 32.66
C VAL A 528 14.49 -37.45 33.34
N GLN A 529 14.62 -37.75 34.64
CA GLN A 529 13.68 -38.62 35.35
C GLN A 529 12.42 -37.90 35.86
N ASN A 530 12.46 -36.58 36.04
CA ASN A 530 11.30 -35.85 36.54
C ASN A 530 10.31 -35.51 35.40
N PRO A 531 9.10 -36.10 35.39
CA PRO A 531 8.14 -35.90 34.31
C PRO A 531 7.68 -34.44 34.19
N HIS A 532 7.69 -33.65 35.27
CA HIS A 532 7.30 -32.24 35.18
C HIS A 532 8.31 -31.38 34.40
N TYR A 533 9.61 -31.61 34.57
CA TYR A 533 10.65 -30.90 33.81
C TYR A 533 10.64 -31.34 32.34
N GLN A 534 10.48 -32.65 32.09
CA GLN A 534 10.38 -33.18 30.73
C GLN A 534 9.18 -32.63 29.97
N VAL A 535 7.99 -32.56 30.60
CA VAL A 535 6.78 -32.02 29.95
C VAL A 535 6.94 -30.56 29.55
N ILE A 536 7.66 -29.74 30.32
CA ILE A 536 7.90 -28.34 29.92
C ILE A 536 8.86 -28.28 28.73
N HIS A 537 9.91 -29.12 28.71
CA HIS A 537 10.83 -29.16 27.58
C HIS A 537 10.16 -29.66 26.29
N SER A 538 9.47 -30.81 26.36
CA SER A 538 8.75 -31.36 25.21
C SER A 538 7.62 -30.43 24.78
N GLY A 539 6.94 -29.78 25.73
CA GLY A 539 5.92 -28.78 25.47
C GLY A 539 6.47 -27.52 24.78
N TYR A 540 7.62 -27.02 25.21
CA TYR A 540 8.32 -25.92 24.54
C TYR A 540 8.69 -26.28 23.10
N LYS A 541 9.25 -27.48 22.88
CA LYS A 541 9.62 -27.97 21.55
C LYS A 541 8.39 -28.13 20.65
N ALA A 542 7.34 -28.78 21.15
CA ALA A 542 6.09 -28.97 20.41
C ALA A 542 5.41 -27.64 20.08
N LEU A 543 5.40 -26.67 21.01
CA LEU A 543 4.85 -25.35 20.73
C LEU A 543 5.61 -24.63 19.63
N ARG A 544 6.95 -24.73 19.60
CA ARG A 544 7.79 -24.18 18.52
C ARG A 544 7.50 -24.83 17.17
N GLU A 545 7.34 -26.14 17.13
CA GLU A 545 6.99 -26.87 15.92
C GLU A 545 5.59 -26.47 15.42
N LEU A 546 4.59 -26.41 16.31
CA LEU A 546 3.22 -26.02 16.00
C LEU A 546 3.11 -24.56 15.53
N THR A 547 3.99 -23.68 16.02
CA THR A 547 4.04 -22.27 15.62
C THR A 547 5.04 -21.99 14.50
N ASN A 548 5.67 -23.04 13.94
CA ASN A 548 6.72 -22.95 12.91
C ASN A 548 7.89 -22.01 13.28
N LEU A 549 8.18 -21.91 14.58
CA LEU A 549 9.35 -21.26 15.18
C LEU A 549 10.43 -22.31 15.51
N SER A 550 10.49 -23.40 14.74
CA SER A 550 11.49 -24.45 14.87
C SER A 550 12.91 -23.91 14.66
N ASP A 551 13.05 -22.84 13.88
CA ASP A 551 14.29 -22.09 13.68
C ASP A 551 14.45 -21.01 14.77
N GLU A 552 15.49 -21.11 15.62
CA GLU A 552 15.74 -20.12 16.68
C GLU A 552 16.01 -18.72 16.13
N ASP A 553 16.58 -18.62 14.93
CA ASP A 553 16.91 -17.35 14.30
C ASP A 553 15.65 -16.54 13.94
N LEU A 554 14.54 -17.21 13.62
CA LEU A 554 13.26 -16.55 13.32
C LEU A 554 12.68 -15.89 14.57
N LEU A 555 12.66 -16.61 15.69
CA LEU A 555 12.13 -16.07 16.95
C LEU A 555 12.99 -14.90 17.45
N LEU A 556 14.32 -15.03 17.40
CA LEU A 556 15.24 -13.94 17.76
C LEU A 556 15.09 -12.72 16.84
N SER A 557 14.88 -12.94 15.54
CA SER A 557 14.63 -11.87 14.57
C SER A 557 13.33 -11.12 14.87
N LEU A 558 12.26 -11.84 15.21
CA LEU A 558 10.99 -11.22 15.60
C LEU A 558 11.08 -10.43 16.91
N GLU A 559 11.87 -10.92 17.87
CA GLU A 559 12.14 -10.17 19.11
C GLU A 559 12.84 -8.84 18.83
N LYS A 560 13.80 -8.82 17.90
CA LYS A 560 14.44 -7.57 17.45
C LYS A 560 13.42 -6.62 16.82
N VAL A 561 12.43 -7.12 16.09
CA VAL A 561 11.35 -6.29 15.52
C VAL A 561 10.48 -5.68 16.63
N ASP A 562 10.16 -6.44 17.67
CA ASP A 562 9.36 -5.95 18.81
C ASP A 562 10.06 -4.83 19.58
N GLU A 563 11.40 -4.86 19.65
CA GLU A 563 12.23 -3.83 20.29
C GLU A 563 12.30 -2.51 19.50
N ILE A 564 11.86 -2.49 18.23
CA ILE A 564 11.82 -1.27 17.41
C ILE A 564 10.85 -0.25 18.03
N GLY A 565 11.38 0.87 18.53
CA GLY A 565 10.61 1.94 19.19
C GLY A 565 10.72 3.33 18.57
N LEU A 566 11.88 3.70 18.01
CA LEU A 566 12.13 4.95 17.27
C LEU A 566 12.07 4.67 15.78
N ILE A 567 11.18 5.34 15.04
CA ILE A 567 10.84 4.84 13.70
C ILE A 567 10.88 5.94 12.65
N ASN A 568 11.71 5.71 11.64
CA ASN A 568 11.66 6.42 10.37
C ASN A 568 10.29 6.12 9.73
N MET A 569 9.37 7.08 9.82
CA MET A 569 7.97 6.87 9.43
C MET A 569 7.80 6.53 7.94
N PRO A 570 8.50 7.18 7.00
CA PRO A 570 8.54 6.75 5.61
C PRO A 570 8.93 5.27 5.45
N LEU A 571 9.99 4.82 6.13
CA LEU A 571 10.47 3.43 6.04
C LEU A 571 9.47 2.44 6.68
N LEU A 572 8.85 2.81 7.80
CA LEU A 572 7.79 2.00 8.41
C LEU A 572 6.59 1.88 7.50
N TYR A 573 6.18 3.00 6.90
CA TYR A 573 5.05 3.04 6.00
C TYR A 573 5.29 2.16 4.78
N GLU A 574 6.46 2.26 4.17
CA GLU A 574 6.89 1.42 3.06
C GLU A 574 6.85 -0.07 3.44
N ARG A 575 7.48 -0.45 4.55
CA ARG A 575 7.45 -1.84 5.04
C ARG A 575 6.04 -2.30 5.39
N TRP A 576 5.20 -1.43 5.94
CA TRP A 576 3.79 -1.74 6.20
C TRP A 576 3.02 -1.97 4.89
N CYS A 577 3.24 -1.15 3.85
CA CYS A 577 2.67 -1.36 2.52
C CYS A 577 3.09 -2.71 1.92
N LEU A 578 4.36 -3.11 2.10
CA LEU A 578 4.84 -4.44 1.68
C LEU A 578 4.01 -5.55 2.34
N LEU A 579 3.77 -5.46 3.66
CA LEU A 579 2.95 -6.45 4.36
C LEU A 579 1.52 -6.47 3.83
N GLN A 580 0.92 -5.31 3.51
CA GLN A 580 -0.43 -5.26 2.93
C GLN A 580 -0.51 -5.92 1.55
N ILE A 581 0.49 -5.70 0.69
CA ILE A 581 0.57 -6.36 -0.62
C ILE A 581 0.63 -7.89 -0.43
N ILE A 582 1.51 -8.36 0.45
CA ILE A 582 1.65 -9.80 0.75
C ILE A 582 0.34 -10.36 1.31
N LYS A 583 -0.32 -9.64 2.24
CA LYS A 583 -1.62 -10.03 2.79
C LYS A 583 -2.68 -10.18 1.71
N VAL A 584 -2.81 -9.24 0.77
CA VAL A 584 -3.78 -9.38 -0.33
C VAL A 584 -3.48 -10.60 -1.20
N LEU A 585 -2.22 -10.83 -1.56
CA LEU A 585 -1.83 -11.99 -2.36
C LEU A 585 -2.16 -13.31 -1.66
N LEU A 586 -1.84 -13.40 -0.38
CA LEU A 586 -2.03 -14.61 0.40
C LEU A 586 -3.51 -14.80 0.81
N GLN A 587 -4.08 -13.82 1.54
CA GLN A 587 -5.40 -13.93 2.21
C GLN A 587 -6.57 -13.76 1.24
N ASN A 588 -6.47 -12.83 0.30
CA ASN A 588 -7.58 -12.48 -0.59
C ASN A 588 -7.48 -13.21 -1.94
N TYR A 589 -6.27 -13.51 -2.42
CA TYR A 589 -6.05 -14.14 -3.73
C TYR A 589 -5.42 -15.54 -3.67
N HIS A 590 -5.26 -16.10 -2.48
CA HIS A 590 -4.89 -17.50 -2.26
C HIS A 590 -3.61 -17.94 -3.00
N TYR A 591 -2.63 -17.05 -3.12
CA TYR A 591 -1.30 -17.43 -3.59
C TYR A 591 -0.56 -18.20 -2.50
N SER A 592 0.21 -19.20 -2.91
CA SER A 592 1.14 -19.92 -2.04
C SER A 592 2.56 -19.34 -2.19
N PRO A 593 3.24 -18.94 -1.11
CA PRO A 593 4.60 -18.40 -1.16
C PRO A 593 5.66 -19.52 -1.26
N SER A 594 6.91 -19.17 -1.65
CA SER A 594 8.06 -20.08 -1.60
C SER A 594 8.43 -20.52 -0.19
N HIS A 595 9.04 -21.69 0.03
CA HIS A 595 9.37 -22.19 1.38
C HIS A 595 10.23 -21.22 2.24
N ASP A 596 11.10 -20.41 1.63
CA ASP A 596 12.05 -19.53 2.32
C ASP A 596 11.56 -18.08 2.50
N TRP A 597 10.32 -17.78 2.10
CA TRP A 597 9.78 -16.42 2.06
C TRP A 597 9.81 -15.70 3.41
N LYS A 598 9.57 -16.41 4.52
CA LYS A 598 9.57 -15.86 5.89
C LYS A 598 10.92 -15.29 6.28
N ARG A 599 12.01 -16.02 5.96
CA ARG A 599 13.39 -15.56 6.20
C ARG A 599 13.72 -14.34 5.37
N LYS A 600 13.35 -14.35 4.08
CA LYS A 600 13.54 -13.20 3.17
C LYS A 600 12.77 -11.97 3.66
N LEU A 601 11.51 -12.15 4.10
CA LEU A 601 10.69 -11.07 4.63
C LEU A 601 11.28 -10.47 5.93
N LEU A 602 11.70 -11.30 6.88
CA LEU A 602 12.36 -10.81 8.10
C LEU A 602 13.67 -10.10 7.80
N LYS A 603 14.44 -10.59 6.82
CA LYS A 603 15.65 -9.91 6.35
C LYS A 603 15.31 -8.54 5.78
N ILE A 604 14.27 -8.41 4.95
CA ILE A 604 13.79 -7.12 4.43
C ILE A 604 13.34 -6.18 5.57
N ALA A 605 12.63 -6.71 6.58
CA ALA A 605 12.13 -5.93 7.70
C ALA A 605 13.24 -5.46 8.67
N LEU A 606 14.29 -6.26 8.86
CA LEU A 606 15.36 -5.99 9.83
C LEU A 606 16.59 -5.30 9.21
N THR A 607 16.90 -5.57 7.95
CA THR A 607 18.08 -5.04 7.26
C THR A 607 17.67 -3.96 6.26
N ASN A 608 18.63 -3.11 5.86
CA ASN A 608 18.45 -2.21 4.72
C ASN A 608 18.84 -2.90 3.40
N ASN A 609 18.72 -4.24 3.34
CA ASN A 609 19.08 -4.97 2.13
C ASN A 609 18.04 -4.71 1.04
N ARG A 610 18.53 -4.06 -0.01
CA ARG A 610 17.79 -3.73 -1.22
C ARG A 610 17.82 -4.91 -2.18
N ASN A 611 16.83 -4.98 -3.07
CA ASN A 611 16.79 -5.90 -4.20
C ASN A 611 16.62 -7.39 -3.82
N GLU A 612 15.81 -7.66 -2.80
CA GLU A 612 15.37 -9.02 -2.45
C GLU A 612 13.97 -9.29 -3.05
N SER A 613 13.70 -10.54 -3.44
CA SER A 613 12.41 -10.93 -4.04
C SER A 613 11.69 -12.02 -3.26
N LEU A 614 10.37 -11.94 -3.22
CA LEU A 614 9.46 -12.94 -2.68
C LEU A 614 8.66 -13.55 -3.83
N ASP A 615 8.62 -14.88 -3.90
CA ASP A 615 7.98 -15.64 -4.97
C ASP A 615 6.66 -16.23 -4.49
N PHE A 616 5.61 -16.06 -5.30
CA PHE A 616 4.25 -16.50 -5.02
C PHE A 616 3.67 -17.23 -6.24
N THR A 617 2.94 -18.31 -6.01
CA THR A 617 2.32 -19.12 -7.08
C THR A 617 0.87 -19.43 -6.74
N ASN A 618 -0.03 -19.27 -7.71
CA ASN A 618 -1.38 -19.80 -7.63
C ASN A 618 -1.61 -20.72 -8.83
N ASN A 619 -1.51 -22.03 -8.57
CA ASN A 619 -1.61 -23.06 -9.60
C ASN A 619 -3.00 -23.16 -10.22
N ASN A 620 -4.05 -22.84 -9.44
CA ASN A 620 -5.44 -22.94 -9.89
C ASN A 620 -5.77 -21.91 -10.97
N VAL A 621 -5.17 -20.71 -10.89
CA VAL A 621 -5.31 -19.65 -11.91
C VAL A 621 -4.12 -19.58 -12.85
N GLY A 622 -3.13 -20.48 -12.73
CA GLY A 622 -1.94 -20.51 -13.57
C GLY A 622 -1.12 -19.21 -13.54
N ARG A 623 -0.94 -18.60 -12.35
CA ARG A 623 -0.19 -17.34 -12.19
C ARG A 623 1.00 -17.50 -11.24
N HIS A 624 2.10 -16.86 -11.63
CA HIS A 624 3.30 -16.70 -10.81
C HIS A 624 3.63 -15.22 -10.64
N ILE A 625 3.91 -14.83 -9.39
CA ILE A 625 4.20 -13.46 -9.02
C ILE A 625 5.55 -13.42 -8.32
N LYS A 626 6.42 -12.51 -8.76
CA LYS A 626 7.69 -12.19 -8.11
C LYS A 626 7.66 -10.75 -7.63
N LEU A 627 7.59 -10.58 -6.30
CA LEU A 627 7.54 -9.28 -5.64
C LEU A 627 8.91 -8.88 -5.12
N TRP A 628 9.47 -7.81 -5.69
CA TRP A 628 10.76 -7.25 -5.32
C TRP A 628 10.61 -6.06 -4.38
N TYR A 629 11.53 -5.96 -3.42
CA TYR A 629 11.68 -4.82 -2.51
C TYR A 629 12.93 -4.00 -2.85
N GLU A 630 12.75 -2.70 -3.12
CA GLU A 630 13.78 -1.76 -3.58
C GLU A 630 14.68 -2.30 -4.73
N PRO A 631 14.15 -2.90 -5.82
CA PRO A 631 14.98 -3.39 -6.92
C PRO A 631 15.52 -2.26 -7.78
N LYS A 632 16.61 -2.52 -8.51
CA LYS A 632 17.14 -1.60 -9.51
C LYS A 632 16.55 -1.90 -10.89
N LEU A 633 15.83 -0.94 -11.46
CA LEU A 633 15.28 -1.02 -12.82
C LEU A 633 16.37 -0.86 -13.88
N SER A 634 16.03 -1.11 -15.15
CA SER A 634 16.99 -1.01 -16.27
C SER A 634 17.54 0.41 -16.48
N ASN A 635 16.74 1.42 -16.12
CA ASN A 635 17.13 2.84 -16.13
C ASN A 635 18.00 3.25 -14.92
N GLY A 636 18.35 2.31 -14.05
CA GLY A 636 19.19 2.51 -12.87
C GLY A 636 18.48 3.12 -11.66
N LYS A 637 17.18 3.38 -11.73
CA LYS A 637 16.37 3.88 -10.60
C LYS A 637 15.82 2.74 -9.74
N THR A 638 15.45 3.07 -8.51
CA THR A 638 15.01 2.12 -7.49
C THR A 638 13.62 2.53 -6.96
N PRO A 639 12.52 1.98 -7.50
CA PRO A 639 11.20 2.06 -6.88
C PRO A 639 11.15 1.21 -5.60
N ASP A 640 10.17 1.48 -4.74
CA ASP A 640 10.01 0.76 -3.48
C ASP A 640 9.56 -0.70 -3.70
N PHE A 641 8.63 -0.94 -4.63
CA PHE A 641 8.16 -2.30 -4.98
C PHE A 641 8.04 -2.51 -6.49
N VAL A 642 8.42 -3.71 -6.94
CA VAL A 642 8.15 -4.18 -8.30
C VAL A 642 7.54 -5.56 -8.24
N MET A 643 6.38 -5.74 -8.87
CA MET A 643 5.70 -7.00 -8.99
C MET A 643 5.75 -7.46 -10.45
N ASP A 644 6.57 -8.47 -10.73
CA ASP A 644 6.63 -9.14 -12.02
C ASP A 644 5.62 -10.30 -12.03
N VAL A 645 4.71 -10.32 -13.00
CA VAL A 645 3.64 -11.32 -13.08
C VAL A 645 3.78 -12.10 -14.37
N THR A 646 3.72 -13.43 -14.25
CA THR A 646 3.62 -14.37 -15.38
C THR A 646 2.29 -15.11 -15.29
N CYS A 647 1.50 -15.06 -16.37
CA CYS A 647 0.19 -15.69 -16.45
C CYS A 647 0.12 -16.68 -17.62
N ASN A 648 -0.37 -17.88 -17.35
CA ASN A 648 -0.70 -18.85 -18.38
C ASN A 648 -1.94 -18.39 -19.15
N LYS A 649 -1.91 -18.52 -20.47
CA LYS A 649 -3.07 -18.25 -21.32
C LYS A 649 -3.97 -19.48 -21.44
N LYS A 650 -5.28 -19.25 -21.59
CA LYS A 650 -6.31 -20.29 -21.80
C LYS A 650 -6.04 -21.13 -23.04
N ASP A 651 -5.49 -20.52 -24.09
CA ASP A 651 -5.16 -21.17 -25.36
C ASP A 651 -3.81 -21.92 -25.33
N LYS A 652 -3.12 -21.94 -24.18
CA LYS A 652 -1.77 -22.51 -23.99
C LYS A 652 -0.70 -21.93 -24.92
N SER A 653 -0.92 -20.75 -25.49
CA SER A 653 0.12 -20.00 -26.19
C SER A 653 1.09 -19.35 -25.20
N LYS A 654 2.08 -18.60 -25.70
CA LYS A 654 3.15 -18.02 -24.88
C LYS A 654 2.59 -17.19 -23.71
N ASP A 655 3.09 -17.46 -22.51
CA ASP A 655 2.68 -16.77 -21.28
C ASP A 655 2.74 -15.24 -21.39
N LEU A 656 1.77 -14.59 -20.75
CA LEU A 656 1.76 -13.15 -20.58
C LEU A 656 2.74 -12.78 -19.47
N LYS A 657 3.60 -11.80 -19.72
CA LYS A 657 4.53 -11.25 -18.74
C LYS A 657 4.35 -9.74 -18.66
N GLN A 658 4.00 -9.25 -17.48
CA GLN A 658 3.81 -7.82 -17.24
C GLN A 658 4.41 -7.42 -15.89
N ARG A 659 4.87 -6.18 -15.81
CA ARG A 659 5.50 -5.61 -14.62
C ARG A 659 4.64 -4.48 -14.05
N PHE A 660 4.51 -4.49 -12.74
CA PHE A 660 3.81 -3.48 -11.97
C PHE A 660 4.75 -2.82 -10.97
N VAL A 661 4.81 -1.49 -10.97
CA VAL A 661 5.67 -0.72 -10.09
C VAL A 661 4.80 0.03 -9.09
N MET A 662 5.13 -0.07 -7.81
CA MET A 662 4.47 0.66 -6.74
C MET A 662 5.52 1.42 -5.93
N ASP A 663 5.18 2.64 -5.52
CA ASP A 663 6.09 3.50 -4.76
C ASP A 663 5.33 4.08 -3.56
N ALA A 664 5.81 3.80 -2.35
CA ALA A 664 5.21 4.31 -1.12
C ALA A 664 5.71 5.73 -0.84
N LYS A 665 4.78 6.65 -0.63
CA LYS A 665 5.08 8.05 -0.35
C LYS A 665 4.30 8.51 0.87
N PHE A 666 5.00 8.50 2.01
CA PHE A 666 4.50 9.04 3.27
C PHE A 666 4.55 10.57 3.28
N TYR A 667 3.68 11.19 2.47
CA TYR A 667 3.52 12.63 2.39
C TYR A 667 2.29 13.08 3.17
N SER A 668 2.44 14.23 3.84
CA SER A 668 1.35 15.01 4.40
C SER A 668 0.63 15.75 3.27
N ASP A 669 -0.60 16.22 3.52
CA ASP A 669 -1.38 16.99 2.54
C ASP A 669 -0.59 18.21 2.06
N ASP A 670 0.07 18.92 2.99
CA ASP A 670 0.89 20.10 2.68
C ASP A 670 2.13 19.77 1.83
N ILE A 671 2.82 18.66 2.11
CA ILE A 671 4.00 18.25 1.34
C ILE A 671 3.59 17.90 -0.09
N LEU A 672 2.45 17.23 -0.22
CA LEU A 672 1.89 16.89 -1.51
C LEU A 672 1.55 18.16 -2.30
N GLN A 673 0.90 19.14 -1.67
CA GLN A 673 0.60 20.44 -2.28
C GLN A 673 1.86 21.20 -2.70
N ARG A 674 2.88 21.29 -1.84
CA ARG A 674 4.18 21.94 -2.17
C ARG A 674 4.90 21.28 -3.34
N ARG A 675 4.66 19.99 -3.59
CA ARG A 675 5.19 19.25 -4.73
C ARG A 675 4.34 19.37 -6.00
N GLY A 676 3.25 20.14 -5.99
CA GLY A 676 2.34 20.28 -7.13
C GLY A 676 1.17 19.28 -7.11
N GLY A 677 0.83 18.75 -5.94
CA GLY A 677 -0.24 17.78 -5.73
C GLY A 677 0.12 16.37 -6.20
N ILE A 678 -0.85 15.46 -6.10
CA ILE A 678 -0.67 14.06 -6.54
C ILE A 678 -0.29 13.96 -8.02
N SER A 679 -0.78 14.88 -8.84
CA SER A 679 -0.50 14.95 -10.28
C SER A 679 0.99 15.05 -10.59
N ALA A 680 1.69 15.94 -9.89
CA ALA A 680 3.11 16.16 -10.10
C ALA A 680 3.95 14.98 -9.62
N VAL A 681 3.57 14.34 -8.51
CA VAL A 681 4.26 13.14 -8.02
C VAL A 681 4.06 11.96 -8.97
N ILE A 682 2.84 11.73 -9.47
CA ILE A 682 2.58 10.68 -10.48
C ILE A 682 3.46 10.92 -11.71
N ARG A 683 3.47 12.15 -12.23
CA ARG A 683 4.29 12.50 -13.41
C ARG A 683 5.79 12.35 -13.15
N GLU A 684 6.27 12.73 -11.96
CA GLU A 684 7.66 12.55 -11.55
C GLU A 684 8.07 11.07 -11.63
N LEU A 685 7.25 10.17 -11.07
CA LEU A 685 7.57 8.73 -11.06
C LEU A 685 7.40 8.08 -12.44
N TYR A 686 6.32 8.40 -13.14
CA TYR A 686 5.99 7.77 -14.42
C TYR A 686 6.91 8.22 -15.54
N GLU A 687 7.18 9.54 -15.68
CA GLU A 687 7.94 10.10 -16.79
C GLU A 687 9.36 10.52 -16.40
N SER A 688 9.53 11.29 -15.32
CA SER A 688 10.84 11.91 -15.01
C SER A 688 11.86 10.92 -14.45
N LYS A 689 11.42 10.03 -13.56
CA LYS A 689 12.20 8.87 -13.11
C LYS A 689 12.03 7.68 -14.04
N ASP A 690 11.07 7.75 -14.94
CA ASP A 690 10.73 6.72 -15.93
C ASP A 690 10.59 5.32 -15.32
N TYR A 691 9.86 5.18 -14.19
CA TYR A 691 9.52 3.86 -13.66
C TYR A 691 8.66 3.05 -14.65
N SER A 692 8.05 3.76 -15.61
CA SER A 692 7.31 3.17 -16.72
C SER A 692 8.19 2.40 -17.72
N GLU A 693 9.52 2.64 -17.73
CA GLU A 693 10.48 2.13 -18.71
C GLU A 693 10.00 2.36 -20.16
N GLY A 694 9.58 3.60 -20.46
CA GLY A 694 9.03 4.01 -21.75
C GLY A 694 7.57 3.59 -21.96
N GLY A 695 6.74 3.66 -20.92
CA GLY A 695 5.30 3.36 -20.96
C GLY A 695 4.93 1.87 -20.91
N LYS A 696 5.90 0.98 -20.68
CA LYS A 696 5.69 -0.47 -20.61
C LYS A 696 5.00 -0.87 -19.30
N ASN A 697 5.52 -0.35 -18.20
CA ASN A 697 5.10 -0.73 -16.85
C ASN A 697 3.97 0.18 -16.36
N ALA A 698 3.08 -0.39 -15.55
CA ALA A 698 2.14 0.41 -14.76
C ALA A 698 2.84 0.91 -13.48
N VAL A 699 2.61 2.16 -13.08
CA VAL A 699 3.27 2.83 -11.95
C VAL A 699 2.26 3.50 -11.03
N PHE A 700 2.20 3.07 -9.77
CA PHE A 700 1.21 3.57 -8.81
C PHE A 700 1.86 4.07 -7.52
N ILE A 701 1.26 5.11 -6.94
CA ILE A 701 1.68 5.66 -5.65
C ILE A 701 0.80 5.09 -4.54
N LEU A 702 1.43 4.69 -3.43
CA LEU A 702 0.75 4.38 -2.18
C LEU A 702 0.92 5.57 -1.24
N HIS A 703 -0.17 6.24 -0.86
CA HIS A 703 -0.11 7.43 0.03
C HIS A 703 -1.09 7.34 1.20
N PRO A 704 -0.76 7.93 2.36
CA PRO A 704 -1.65 7.95 3.52
C PRO A 704 -2.63 9.15 3.53
N SER A 705 -2.39 10.16 2.67
CA SER A 705 -3.15 11.41 2.62
C SER A 705 -4.61 11.19 2.20
N GLN A 706 -5.55 11.80 2.93
CA GLN A 706 -6.99 11.72 2.65
C GLN A 706 -7.41 12.72 1.58
N ASN A 707 -6.76 13.88 1.52
CA ASN A 707 -7.11 14.95 0.56
C ASN A 707 -6.16 14.99 -0.64
N ALA A 708 -5.54 13.86 -0.97
CA ALA A 708 -4.59 13.79 -2.08
C ALA A 708 -5.25 14.03 -3.44
N ILE A 709 -6.51 13.62 -3.58
CA ILE A 709 -7.32 13.77 -4.77
C ILE A 709 -8.24 14.97 -4.57
N HIS A 710 -7.99 16.07 -5.31
CA HIS A 710 -8.81 17.28 -5.21
C HIS A 710 -10.04 17.25 -6.14
N GLU A 711 -9.98 16.46 -7.20
CA GLU A 711 -11.06 16.37 -8.19
C GLU A 711 -11.54 14.94 -8.29
N LYS A 712 -12.77 14.70 -7.82
CA LYS A 712 -13.46 13.43 -8.00
C LYS A 712 -13.86 13.29 -9.47
N ILE A 713 -13.55 12.14 -10.08
CA ILE A 713 -13.84 11.87 -11.49
C ILE A 713 -14.76 10.66 -11.71
N SER A 714 -14.97 9.86 -10.66
CA SER A 714 -15.80 8.67 -10.65
C SER A 714 -16.84 8.78 -9.53
N PRO A 715 -18.09 8.32 -9.72
CA PRO A 715 -19.11 8.37 -8.67
C PRO A 715 -18.83 7.38 -7.52
N GLN A 716 -17.96 6.40 -7.73
CA GLN A 716 -17.68 5.38 -6.73
C GLN A 716 -16.95 5.93 -5.51
N ILE A 717 -17.27 5.36 -4.35
CA ILE A 717 -16.83 5.85 -3.04
C ILE A 717 -15.29 5.85 -2.90
N TRP A 718 -14.59 4.94 -3.57
CA TRP A 718 -13.13 4.90 -3.52
C TRP A 718 -12.47 6.09 -4.25
N ALA A 719 -13.17 6.70 -5.21
CA ALA A 719 -12.66 7.82 -6.00
C ALA A 719 -12.55 9.13 -5.21
N ASP A 720 -13.04 9.16 -3.96
CA ASP A 720 -12.89 10.29 -3.05
C ASP A 720 -11.40 10.51 -2.69
N ASN A 721 -10.64 9.42 -2.51
CA ASN A 721 -9.27 9.47 -1.99
C ASN A 721 -8.25 8.72 -2.87
N SER A 722 -8.71 7.97 -3.87
CA SER A 722 -7.89 7.17 -4.77
C SER A 722 -8.18 7.51 -6.23
N TYR A 723 -7.18 7.32 -7.08
CA TYR A 723 -7.26 7.47 -8.53
C TYR A 723 -6.57 6.27 -9.19
N ILE A 724 -7.33 5.44 -9.89
CA ILE A 724 -6.86 4.17 -10.45
C ILE A 724 -6.51 4.30 -11.94
N GLY A 725 -6.50 5.52 -12.48
CA GLY A 725 -6.30 5.77 -13.89
C GLY A 725 -7.56 5.52 -14.72
N GLU A 726 -8.74 5.63 -14.10
CA GLU A 726 -10.05 5.29 -14.66
C GLU A 726 -10.56 6.28 -15.71
N LEU A 727 -10.38 7.59 -15.52
CA LEU A 727 -10.79 8.65 -16.46
C LEU A 727 -9.84 9.84 -16.39
N LYS A 728 -9.86 10.70 -17.42
CA LYS A 728 -8.94 11.85 -17.51
C LYS A 728 -9.08 12.76 -16.30
N MET A 729 -7.95 12.98 -15.62
CA MET A 729 -7.86 13.87 -14.46
C MET A 729 -6.83 14.98 -14.66
N PHE A 730 -5.80 14.79 -15.49
CA PHE A 730 -4.70 15.74 -15.57
C PHE A 730 -4.61 16.39 -16.97
N ASN A 731 -3.99 17.57 -17.03
CA ASN A 731 -3.80 18.23 -18.32
C ASN A 731 -2.74 17.51 -19.18
N TRP A 732 -1.70 16.97 -18.54
CA TRP A 732 -0.60 16.29 -19.22
C TRP A 732 -0.96 14.86 -19.66
N ASP A 733 -2.00 14.26 -19.09
CA ASP A 733 -2.31 12.84 -19.32
C ASP A 733 -3.27 12.60 -20.51
N ALA A 734 -3.77 13.68 -21.12
CA ALA A 734 -4.73 13.66 -22.21
C ALA A 734 -4.27 12.85 -23.44
N ASP A 735 -3.01 13.01 -23.85
CA ASP A 735 -2.50 12.38 -25.07
C ASP A 735 -2.00 10.94 -24.81
N LEU A 736 -1.53 10.67 -23.58
CA LEU A 736 -1.05 9.34 -23.15
C LEU A 736 -2.20 8.34 -22.99
N ARG A 737 -3.38 8.83 -22.60
CA ARG A 737 -4.60 8.07 -22.33
C ARG A 737 -5.03 7.09 -23.41
N LYS A 738 -4.87 7.43 -24.68
CA LYS A 738 -5.31 6.57 -25.80
C LYS A 738 -4.68 5.16 -25.74
N LYS A 739 -3.53 5.03 -25.07
CA LYS A 739 -2.78 3.78 -24.95
C LYS A 739 -2.48 3.38 -23.49
N ASN A 740 -2.55 4.32 -22.55
CA ASN A 740 -2.03 4.15 -21.18
C ASN A 740 -3.10 4.32 -20.08
N TYR A 741 -4.34 3.88 -20.31
CA TYR A 741 -5.36 3.83 -19.25
C TYR A 741 -5.04 2.75 -18.22
N HIS A 742 -5.35 3.01 -16.94
CA HIS A 742 -4.96 2.17 -15.80
C HIS A 742 -3.44 1.87 -15.70
N LYS A 743 -2.57 2.63 -16.38
CA LYS A 743 -1.10 2.50 -16.27
C LYS A 743 -0.49 3.39 -15.20
N TYR A 744 -1.21 4.35 -14.67
CA TYR A 744 -0.73 5.21 -13.59
C TYR A 744 -1.86 5.65 -12.69
N GLY A 745 -1.54 5.87 -11.42
CA GLY A 745 -2.52 6.28 -10.43
C GLY A 745 -1.93 6.40 -9.02
N ALA A 746 -2.81 6.59 -8.05
CA ALA A 746 -2.50 6.73 -6.65
C ALA A 746 -3.62 6.12 -5.80
N ILE A 747 -3.29 5.33 -4.78
CA ILE A 747 -4.28 4.80 -3.85
C ILE A 747 -4.04 5.28 -2.42
N CYS A 748 -5.13 5.54 -1.70
CA CYS A 748 -5.09 5.93 -0.30
C CYS A 748 -4.92 4.70 0.60
N ALA A 749 -3.68 4.43 1.00
CA ALA A 749 -3.31 3.35 1.90
C ALA A 749 -3.03 3.93 3.31
N ASN A 750 -4.06 3.98 4.16
CA ASN A 750 -3.98 4.55 5.51
C ASN A 750 -4.65 3.65 6.58
N PRO A 751 -3.90 3.01 7.50
CA PRO A 751 -4.45 2.14 8.56
C PRO A 751 -5.30 2.88 9.60
N VAL A 752 -5.27 4.22 9.64
CA VAL A 752 -6.17 5.02 10.49
C VAL A 752 -7.59 5.00 9.93
N LEU A 753 -7.74 4.89 8.61
CA LEU A 753 -9.01 4.70 7.92
C LEU A 753 -9.42 3.23 7.99
N ARG A 754 -9.63 2.73 9.22
CA ARG A 754 -9.86 1.32 9.62
C ARG A 754 -10.66 0.45 8.64
N ILE A 755 -11.55 1.06 7.87
CA ILE A 755 -12.62 0.39 7.10
C ILE A 755 -12.23 0.14 5.62
N ARG A 756 -11.23 0.83 5.05
CA ARG A 756 -11.06 0.85 3.56
C ARG A 756 -9.68 0.53 3.01
N TYR A 757 -8.60 0.64 3.80
CA TYR A 757 -7.26 0.61 3.20
C TYR A 757 -6.91 -0.72 2.51
N LEU A 758 -7.33 -1.87 3.04
CA LEU A 758 -7.01 -3.17 2.43
C LEU A 758 -7.78 -3.38 1.11
N ASP A 759 -9.00 -2.86 1.00
CA ASP A 759 -9.79 -2.91 -0.23
C ASP A 759 -9.16 -2.07 -1.35
N GLU A 760 -8.45 -1.00 -1.03
CA GLU A 760 -7.68 -0.23 -2.02
C GLU A 760 -6.54 -1.07 -2.61
N PHE A 761 -5.79 -1.80 -1.76
CA PHE A 761 -4.77 -2.75 -2.22
C PHE A 761 -5.40 -3.89 -3.04
N GLN A 762 -6.50 -4.47 -2.56
CA GLN A 762 -7.21 -5.54 -3.26
C GLN A 762 -7.72 -5.05 -4.62
N ARG A 763 -8.34 -3.87 -4.70
CA ARG A 763 -8.81 -3.30 -5.97
C ARG A 763 -7.66 -3.00 -6.91
N LEU A 764 -6.55 -2.44 -6.43
CA LEU A 764 -5.39 -2.11 -7.24
C LEU A 764 -4.71 -3.36 -7.81
N ILE A 765 -4.38 -4.34 -6.95
CA ILE A 765 -3.73 -5.57 -7.35
C ILE A 765 -4.67 -6.40 -8.23
N GLY A 766 -5.96 -6.49 -7.88
CA GLY A 766 -6.98 -7.15 -8.67
C GLY A 766 -7.15 -6.54 -10.06
N MET A 767 -7.19 -5.21 -10.15
CA MET A 767 -7.23 -4.48 -11.42
C MET A 767 -5.98 -4.79 -12.26
N PHE A 768 -4.78 -4.81 -11.66
CA PHE A 768 -3.58 -5.17 -12.41
C PHE A 768 -3.62 -6.63 -12.88
N LEU A 769 -4.01 -7.58 -12.03
CA LEU A 769 -4.05 -9.01 -12.34
C LEU A 769 -5.18 -9.42 -13.31
N GLN A 770 -6.28 -8.67 -13.35
CA GLN A 770 -7.44 -8.94 -14.22
C GLN A 770 -7.39 -8.12 -15.52
N TYR A 771 -6.88 -6.89 -15.47
CA TYR A 771 -6.88 -5.95 -16.59
C TYR A 771 -5.46 -5.59 -17.05
N GLY A 772 -4.57 -5.25 -16.12
CA GLY A 772 -3.21 -4.79 -16.42
C GLY A 772 -2.30 -5.80 -17.13
N VAL A 773 -2.55 -7.10 -16.93
CA VAL A 773 -1.82 -8.19 -17.59
C VAL A 773 -2.27 -8.46 -19.04
N GLU A 774 -3.45 -7.97 -19.41
CA GLU A 774 -4.16 -8.32 -20.64
C GLU A 774 -3.93 -7.30 -21.77
N ASN A 775 -4.09 -7.74 -23.02
CA ASN A 775 -4.32 -6.81 -24.12
C ASN A 775 -5.79 -6.41 -24.16
N ASN A 776 -6.07 -5.16 -23.78
CA ASN A 776 -7.44 -4.65 -23.68
C ASN A 776 -7.91 -3.92 -24.94
N LYS A 777 -7.10 -3.89 -26.01
CA LYS A 777 -7.53 -3.42 -27.32
C LYS A 777 -7.94 -4.61 -28.17
N LEU A 778 -9.24 -4.86 -28.24
CA LEU A 778 -9.78 -6.04 -28.91
C LEU A 778 -9.90 -5.81 -30.42
N ASP A 779 -9.79 -6.89 -31.19
CA ASP A 779 -10.22 -6.92 -32.57
C ASP A 779 -11.71 -7.25 -32.67
N ARG A 780 -12.35 -6.88 -33.80
CA ARG A 780 -13.80 -7.08 -33.99
C ARG A 780 -14.24 -8.55 -34.02
N SER A 781 -13.32 -9.50 -34.13
CA SER A 781 -13.62 -10.94 -34.12
C SER A 781 -13.35 -11.63 -32.78
N GLN A 782 -12.71 -10.93 -31.83
CA GLN A 782 -12.29 -11.51 -30.55
C GLN A 782 -13.43 -11.52 -29.53
N SER A 783 -13.39 -12.48 -28.60
CA SER A 783 -14.24 -12.53 -27.41
C SER A 783 -13.92 -11.37 -26.47
N ASP A 784 -14.91 -10.92 -25.70
CA ASP A 784 -14.70 -9.88 -24.67
C ASP A 784 -13.99 -10.46 -23.42
N ASP A 785 -13.96 -11.78 -23.28
CA ASP A 785 -13.24 -12.49 -22.22
C ASP A 785 -11.72 -12.23 -22.26
N VAL A 786 -11.05 -12.50 -21.15
CA VAL A 786 -9.60 -12.34 -20.99
C VAL A 786 -8.82 -13.55 -21.47
N GLU A 787 -7.56 -13.34 -21.87
CA GLU A 787 -6.68 -14.41 -22.35
C GLU A 787 -6.17 -15.29 -21.19
N SER A 788 -5.95 -14.71 -20.01
CA SER A 788 -5.56 -15.45 -18.81
C SER A 788 -6.76 -16.15 -18.13
N ILE A 789 -6.47 -17.08 -17.21
CA ILE A 789 -7.50 -17.79 -16.44
C ILE A 789 -8.22 -16.81 -15.50
N ASN A 790 -9.55 -16.82 -15.53
CA ASN A 790 -10.38 -15.93 -14.72
C ASN A 790 -10.28 -16.25 -13.22
N PHE A 791 -10.50 -15.22 -12.39
CA PHE A 791 -10.60 -15.35 -10.94
C PHE A 791 -11.53 -14.28 -10.38
N CYS A 792 -12.10 -14.52 -9.21
CA CYS A 792 -12.97 -13.56 -8.54
C CYS A 792 -12.15 -12.44 -7.90
N ILE A 793 -12.37 -11.18 -8.27
CA ILE A 793 -11.67 -10.05 -7.63
C ILE A 793 -12.05 -9.89 -6.15
N ALA A 794 -13.23 -10.33 -5.74
CA ALA A 794 -13.77 -10.15 -4.38
C ALA A 794 -13.20 -11.15 -3.37
N CYS A 795 -12.92 -12.39 -3.78
CA CYS A 795 -12.44 -13.46 -2.89
C CYS A 795 -11.30 -14.32 -3.45
N GLY A 796 -10.80 -14.04 -4.65
CA GLY A 796 -9.66 -14.77 -5.23
C GLY A 796 -9.95 -16.16 -5.79
N SER A 797 -11.19 -16.64 -5.65
CA SER A 797 -11.57 -17.97 -6.13
C SER A 797 -11.40 -18.11 -7.64
N HIS A 798 -10.96 -19.29 -8.06
CA HIS A 798 -10.91 -19.71 -9.45
C HIS A 798 -12.18 -20.45 -9.89
N ASP A 799 -13.04 -20.82 -8.93
CA ASP A 799 -14.29 -21.54 -9.20
C ASP A 799 -15.38 -20.56 -9.65
N LEU A 800 -15.37 -20.30 -10.96
CA LEU A 800 -16.26 -19.37 -11.63
C LEU A 800 -17.19 -20.11 -12.58
N LYS A 801 -18.49 -19.93 -12.37
CA LYS A 801 -19.53 -20.44 -13.26
C LYS A 801 -19.82 -19.42 -14.36
N SER A 802 -19.70 -19.85 -15.61
CA SER A 802 -20.16 -19.05 -16.76
C SER A 802 -21.68 -18.93 -16.76
N ILE A 803 -22.19 -17.72 -16.95
CA ILE A 803 -23.62 -17.42 -17.03
C ILE A 803 -23.96 -17.10 -18.48
N PRO A 804 -24.93 -17.80 -19.09
CA PRO A 804 -25.31 -17.54 -20.48
C PRO A 804 -25.82 -16.11 -20.63
N VAL A 805 -25.30 -15.41 -21.63
CA VAL A 805 -25.67 -14.04 -21.94
C VAL A 805 -26.99 -14.05 -22.71
N THR A 806 -28.02 -13.42 -22.16
CA THR A 806 -29.34 -13.26 -22.81
C THR A 806 -29.42 -11.99 -23.66
N THR A 807 -28.38 -11.15 -23.66
CA THR A 807 -28.30 -9.93 -24.46
C THR A 807 -27.81 -10.25 -25.88
N GLY A 808 -28.15 -9.40 -26.86
CA GLY A 808 -27.75 -9.57 -28.26
C GLY A 808 -26.23 -9.47 -28.54
N ASN A 809 -25.38 -9.24 -27.52
CA ASN A 809 -23.92 -9.24 -27.68
C ASN A 809 -23.35 -10.64 -27.40
N ILE A 810 -23.18 -11.42 -28.45
CA ILE A 810 -22.66 -12.80 -28.42
C ILE A 810 -21.21 -12.88 -27.91
N LYS A 811 -20.46 -11.75 -27.90
CA LYS A 811 -19.05 -11.72 -27.43
C LYS A 811 -18.90 -11.52 -25.93
N ALA A 812 -19.92 -10.98 -25.28
CA ALA A 812 -19.86 -10.70 -23.85
C ALA A 812 -19.72 -12.00 -23.06
N SER A 813 -19.03 -11.94 -21.93
CA SER A 813 -18.82 -13.10 -21.06
C SER A 813 -19.15 -12.75 -19.62
N TRP A 814 -20.02 -13.53 -18.98
CA TRP A 814 -20.54 -13.26 -17.64
C TRP A 814 -20.18 -14.42 -16.71
N TYR A 815 -19.73 -14.11 -15.51
CA TYR A 815 -19.29 -15.10 -14.53
C TYR A 815 -19.87 -14.83 -13.14
N GLU A 816 -20.29 -15.90 -12.46
CA GLU A 816 -20.62 -15.89 -11.03
C GLU A 816 -19.60 -16.75 -10.27
N CYS A 817 -19.05 -16.21 -9.19
CA CYS A 817 -18.17 -16.98 -8.31
C CYS A 817 -18.97 -17.97 -7.46
N ASN A 818 -18.58 -19.24 -7.43
CA ASN A 818 -19.28 -20.24 -6.62
C ASN A 818 -19.10 -20.04 -5.11
N ASP A 819 -17.96 -19.50 -4.68
CA ASP A 819 -17.63 -19.31 -3.26
C ASP A 819 -18.35 -18.10 -2.65
N CYS A 820 -18.20 -16.91 -3.27
CA CYS A 820 -18.73 -15.67 -2.70
C CYS A 820 -19.92 -15.09 -3.48
N LYS A 821 -20.35 -15.73 -4.58
CA LYS A 821 -21.48 -15.30 -5.42
C LYS A 821 -21.32 -13.91 -6.03
N HIS A 822 -20.09 -13.41 -6.06
CA HIS A 822 -19.77 -12.17 -6.74
C HIS A 822 -19.87 -12.34 -8.26
N PHE A 823 -20.38 -11.32 -8.91
CA PHE A 823 -20.68 -11.33 -10.34
C PHE A 823 -19.75 -10.41 -11.11
N THR A 824 -19.18 -10.93 -12.20
CA THR A 824 -18.27 -10.19 -13.09
C THR A 824 -18.77 -10.28 -14.53
N THR A 825 -18.77 -9.14 -15.23
CA THR A 825 -19.08 -9.09 -16.67
C THR A 825 -17.92 -8.51 -17.46
N TYR A 826 -17.69 -9.12 -18.63
CA TYR A 826 -16.72 -8.70 -19.63
C TYR A 826 -17.48 -8.24 -20.87
N ASN A 827 -17.16 -7.04 -21.33
CA ASN A 827 -17.78 -6.41 -22.50
C ASN A 827 -16.74 -5.54 -23.24
N HIS A 828 -17.13 -4.85 -24.31
CA HIS A 828 -16.25 -3.93 -25.04
C HIS A 828 -16.94 -2.60 -25.35
N CYS A 829 -16.16 -1.53 -25.35
CA CYS A 829 -16.64 -0.23 -25.80
C CYS A 829 -16.98 -0.28 -27.31
N HIS A 830 -18.22 0.05 -27.69
CA HIS A 830 -18.63 0.04 -29.08
C HIS A 830 -17.93 1.09 -29.96
N HIS A 831 -17.40 2.17 -29.37
CA HIS A 831 -16.69 3.21 -30.11
C HIS A 831 -15.25 2.82 -30.45
N CYS A 832 -14.50 2.28 -29.48
CA CYS A 832 -13.07 2.04 -29.63
C CYS A 832 -12.65 0.57 -29.43
N ASN A 833 -13.58 -0.35 -29.19
CA ASN A 833 -13.35 -1.77 -28.96
C ASN A 833 -12.39 -2.09 -27.79
N THR A 834 -12.29 -1.17 -26.81
CA THR A 834 -11.53 -1.41 -25.59
C THR A 834 -12.35 -2.29 -24.65
N ARG A 835 -11.74 -3.36 -24.11
CA ARG A 835 -12.36 -4.25 -23.11
C ARG A 835 -12.77 -3.45 -21.86
N LEU A 836 -13.98 -3.69 -21.38
CA LEU A 836 -14.52 -3.18 -20.13
C LEU A 836 -14.87 -4.35 -19.22
N ILE A 837 -14.51 -4.24 -17.94
CA ILE A 837 -14.80 -5.25 -16.93
C ILE A 837 -15.62 -4.63 -15.80
N LYS A 838 -16.81 -5.18 -15.52
CA LYS A 838 -17.63 -4.81 -14.36
C LYS A 838 -17.53 -5.87 -13.30
N ASN A 839 -17.16 -5.49 -12.08
CA ASN A 839 -17.08 -6.35 -10.91
C ASN A 839 -18.11 -5.90 -9.86
N GLY A 840 -19.41 -5.91 -10.21
CA GLY A 840 -20.48 -5.30 -9.41
C GLY A 840 -20.30 -3.79 -9.17
N ASP A 841 -21.06 -3.19 -8.24
CA ASP A 841 -20.97 -1.74 -7.96
C ASP A 841 -19.67 -1.40 -7.22
N TYR A 842 -19.32 -2.22 -6.23
CA TYR A 842 -18.25 -1.90 -5.27
C TYR A 842 -16.82 -2.21 -5.74
N TRP A 843 -16.61 -3.34 -6.42
CA TRP A 843 -15.27 -3.80 -6.81
C TRP A 843 -14.86 -3.32 -8.22
N SER A 844 -15.76 -2.66 -8.94
CA SER A 844 -15.45 -2.05 -10.23
C SER A 844 -14.43 -0.92 -10.08
N TYR A 845 -13.32 -1.05 -10.83
CA TYR A 845 -12.23 -0.06 -10.90
C TYR A 845 -12.35 0.87 -12.11
N HIS A 846 -13.20 0.57 -13.09
CA HIS A 846 -13.58 1.53 -14.12
C HIS A 846 -14.61 2.52 -13.55
N SER A 847 -14.60 3.77 -14.02
CA SER A 847 -15.64 4.73 -13.62
C SER A 847 -17.01 4.33 -14.16
N GLN A 848 -18.03 4.41 -13.31
CA GLN A 848 -19.42 4.32 -13.74
C GLN A 848 -19.93 5.68 -14.24
N MET A 849 -21.08 5.68 -14.92
CA MET A 849 -21.79 6.93 -15.21
C MET A 849 -22.47 7.47 -13.95
N PRO A 850 -22.43 8.79 -13.71
CA PRO A 850 -23.11 9.39 -12.56
C PRO A 850 -24.62 9.14 -12.54
N MET A 851 -25.32 9.26 -13.67
CA MET A 851 -26.79 9.08 -13.74
C MET A 851 -27.24 7.65 -14.06
N GLU A 852 -26.34 6.81 -14.58
CA GLU A 852 -26.60 5.43 -14.97
C GLU A 852 -25.49 4.51 -14.43
N PRO A 853 -25.46 4.25 -13.11
CA PRO A 853 -24.35 3.52 -12.48
C PRO A 853 -24.13 2.09 -12.99
N LEU A 854 -25.13 1.52 -13.68
CA LEU A 854 -24.97 0.24 -14.35
C LEU A 854 -23.93 0.28 -15.47
N ASN A 855 -23.75 1.44 -16.09
CA ASN A 855 -22.94 1.65 -17.28
C ASN A 855 -21.54 2.14 -16.92
N ILE A 856 -20.55 1.53 -17.57
CA ILE A 856 -19.14 1.87 -17.39
C ILE A 856 -18.75 2.88 -18.47
N LYS A 857 -18.04 3.95 -18.06
CA LYS A 857 -17.37 4.85 -18.98
C LYS A 857 -16.10 4.18 -19.50
N CYS A 858 -15.90 4.19 -20.82
CA CYS A 858 -14.70 3.62 -21.39
C CYS A 858 -13.45 4.40 -20.93
N PRO A 859 -12.44 3.76 -20.34
CA PRO A 859 -11.26 4.48 -19.83
C PRO A 859 -10.37 5.05 -20.96
N ALA A 860 -10.56 4.59 -22.20
CA ALA A 860 -9.78 5.00 -23.37
C ALA A 860 -10.37 6.21 -24.13
N CYS A 861 -11.70 6.29 -24.22
CA CYS A 861 -12.40 7.31 -25.03
C CYS A 861 -13.54 8.02 -24.29
N GLU A 862 -13.79 7.63 -23.04
CA GLU A 862 -14.84 8.18 -22.16
C GLU A 862 -16.27 8.03 -22.71
N SER A 863 -16.43 7.31 -23.83
CA SER A 863 -17.72 7.03 -24.43
C SER A 863 -18.48 5.94 -23.68
N LEU A 864 -19.79 5.90 -23.92
CA LEU A 864 -20.73 5.01 -23.26
C LEU A 864 -20.71 3.59 -23.83
N LEU A 865 -21.17 2.65 -23.00
CA LEU A 865 -21.68 1.35 -23.37
C LEU A 865 -23.13 1.26 -22.88
#